data_AF-A0A1S3HBC7-F1
#
_entry.id   AF-A0A1S3HBC7-F1
#
_cell.length_a   1.000
_cell.length_b   1.000
_cell.length_c   1.000
_cell.angle_alpha   90.00
_cell.angle_beta   90.00
_cell.angle_gamma   90.00
#
_symmetry.space_group_name_H-M   'P 1'
#
loop_
_entity.id
_entity.type
_entity.pdbx_description
1 polymer ?
#
loop_
_entity_poly.entity_id
_entity_poly.type
_entity_poly.pdbx_seq_one_letter_code
_entity_poly.pdbx_strand_id
1 'polypeptide(L)'
;MLNSLRRLVSLSWSTFILVTMKLLALCVVLAMAQAARKPVTTKAPPTLESVVDQMNELKKTVEQMTGTIGTLSRQLMLQQLNMEERIRSEGDSGIKQIRVSSGGTKPYHAPSYVGSRFLSVHDHANNYRTIGMGEFIAVLNGVEFRTRHNDYGLRMPHRTSTAYHAVEDVPFPEVPPAVLKKATVQEQITEMREWFKAWANQDYSKRDYRPYFKPTLCYLEGAWTTNSKSLDEPFSSDRHHIDATSWFDLQEKIRFTSYTGRKSSLENYAYLPTTVMNLLNGTIPQVAQWNYRIACHPLKRDLPLNRLRVVDDLAARMSYKRRIGLHSMSRAARFQINPRDSNTWSERTSSYGLLDQLMEEIPGKNNYAGNLTDDAFESTAYEYYAKDSKPINVAYYHRYFRTTDKDAMGTSSQHRGYADTNIFMAMTTQPQVAPMTVKSCKRRVCKTYTQRWTYAVPLEVIYMTPLYRWNPYDIEFKGKTGSKEARVVTYAGRNGGIEKDRAFNGTASKYYYQTPAEFFSGTTTEKDSADTSKGIVGVLDKNGDVRRVTSSGTKIVLPEIEGIGRLRTRYPVMPIHAEGQATWKELSALKDLVMEQPRYLSMYNELPVGVNSVMLSNLNKTVASDMLLETSTPSGNEHTHTIRLSAEDIEELKQGKYMFVVTSESMGHSHSLRLKAYKRRNKWVYYFDICDGTGTKKCWDGHRRILYIIEGQDLDA
;
A
#
# COMPACT_ATOMS: atom_id res chain seq x y z
N MET A 1 -64.15 -1.38 -5.16
CA MET A 1 -63.19 -1.48 -6.28
C MET A 1 -61.74 -1.07 -5.97
N LEU A 2 -61.41 -0.57 -4.76
CA LEU A 2 -60.01 -0.25 -4.38
C LEU A 2 -59.36 -1.22 -3.37
N ASN A 3 -60.06 -2.26 -2.91
CA ASN A 3 -59.50 -3.27 -2.00
C ASN A 3 -59.04 -4.58 -2.68
N SER A 4 -59.25 -4.74 -3.99
CA SER A 4 -58.84 -5.94 -4.74
C SER A 4 -57.52 -5.80 -5.49
N LEU A 5 -56.90 -4.61 -5.49
CA LEU A 5 -55.63 -4.32 -6.19
C LEU A 5 -54.39 -4.35 -5.28
N ARG A 6 -54.56 -4.56 -3.97
CA ARG A 6 -53.45 -4.61 -2.98
C ARG A 6 -52.89 -6.00 -2.70
N ARG A 7 -53.38 -7.06 -3.36
CA ARG A 7 -52.90 -8.45 -3.16
C ARG A 7 -51.98 -9.00 -4.27
N LEU A 8 -51.57 -8.20 -5.25
CA LEU A 8 -50.83 -8.68 -6.44
C LEU A 8 -49.37 -8.21 -6.56
N VAL A 9 -48.80 -7.51 -5.56
CA VAL A 9 -47.41 -7.03 -5.62
C VAL A 9 -46.64 -7.47 -4.37
N SER A 10 -46.35 -8.77 -4.28
CA SER A 10 -45.35 -9.33 -3.35
C SER A 10 -44.76 -10.66 -3.86
N LEU A 11 -44.57 -10.78 -5.17
CA LEU A 11 -43.91 -11.95 -5.77
C LEU A 11 -42.42 -11.64 -5.95
N SER A 12 -41.57 -12.37 -5.21
CA SER A 12 -40.12 -12.23 -5.33
C SER A 12 -39.67 -12.53 -6.77
N TRP A 13 -38.54 -11.97 -7.20
CA TRP A 13 -37.89 -12.32 -8.48
C TRP A 13 -37.68 -13.84 -8.62
N SER A 14 -37.46 -14.55 -7.52
CA SER A 14 -37.42 -16.01 -7.46
C SER A 14 -38.73 -16.64 -7.91
N THR A 15 -39.87 -16.03 -7.57
CA THR A 15 -41.20 -16.48 -7.97
C THR A 15 -41.49 -16.12 -9.44
N PHE A 16 -40.96 -15.00 -9.95
CA PHE A 16 -41.06 -14.67 -11.38
C PHE A 16 -40.25 -15.64 -12.24
N ILE A 17 -39.04 -16.03 -11.81
CA ILE A 17 -38.20 -17.06 -12.47
C ILE A 17 -38.84 -18.45 -12.35
N LEU A 18 -39.41 -18.81 -11.19
CA LEU A 18 -40.11 -20.08 -11.04
C LEU A 18 -41.37 -20.13 -11.91
N VAL A 19 -42.08 -19.00 -12.06
CA VAL A 19 -43.28 -18.87 -12.89
C VAL A 19 -42.89 -18.90 -14.37
N THR A 20 -41.80 -18.26 -14.80
CA THR A 20 -41.32 -18.36 -16.18
C THR A 20 -40.76 -19.75 -16.51
N MET A 21 -40.04 -20.41 -15.60
CA MET A 21 -39.62 -21.81 -15.80
C MET A 21 -40.80 -22.79 -15.80
N LYS A 22 -41.82 -22.56 -14.94
CA LYS A 22 -43.07 -23.33 -14.98
C LYS A 22 -43.87 -23.06 -16.25
N LEU A 23 -43.89 -21.83 -16.76
CA LEU A 23 -44.49 -21.47 -18.04
C LEU A 23 -43.70 -22.08 -19.20
N LEU A 24 -42.37 -22.14 -19.15
CA LEU A 24 -41.55 -22.79 -20.17
C LEU A 24 -41.77 -24.31 -20.17
N ALA A 25 -41.80 -24.93 -18.98
CA ALA A 25 -42.12 -26.34 -18.81
C ALA A 25 -43.57 -26.64 -19.25
N LEU A 26 -44.52 -25.74 -18.94
CA LEU A 26 -45.91 -25.85 -19.41
C LEU A 26 -46.01 -25.66 -20.92
N CYS A 27 -45.21 -24.77 -21.53
CA CYS A 27 -45.14 -24.58 -22.99
C CYS A 27 -44.50 -25.80 -23.66
N VAL A 28 -43.51 -26.43 -23.04
CA VAL A 28 -42.90 -27.69 -23.51
C VAL A 28 -43.88 -28.86 -23.37
N VAL A 29 -44.63 -28.94 -22.27
CA VAL A 29 -45.69 -29.95 -22.06
C VAL A 29 -46.89 -29.70 -22.98
N LEU A 30 -47.27 -28.44 -23.23
CA LEU A 30 -48.32 -28.05 -24.17
C LEU A 30 -47.88 -28.26 -25.63
N ALA A 31 -46.61 -28.05 -25.96
CA ALA A 31 -46.05 -28.38 -27.27
C ALA A 31 -46.01 -29.90 -27.48
N MET A 32 -45.67 -30.67 -26.44
CA MET A 32 -45.78 -32.14 -26.45
C MET A 32 -47.25 -32.61 -26.52
N ALA A 33 -48.18 -31.94 -25.84
CA ALA A 33 -49.60 -32.26 -25.87
C ALA A 33 -50.30 -31.83 -27.18
N GLN A 34 -49.84 -30.74 -27.82
CA GLN A 34 -50.26 -30.34 -29.17
C GLN A 34 -49.65 -31.26 -30.24
N ALA A 35 -48.43 -31.77 -30.03
CA ALA A 35 -47.87 -32.84 -30.86
C ALA A 35 -48.65 -34.16 -30.72
N ALA A 36 -49.29 -34.41 -29.57
CA ALA A 36 -50.15 -35.56 -29.30
C ALA A 36 -51.61 -35.43 -29.80
N ARG A 37 -52.02 -34.27 -30.35
CA ARG A 37 -53.37 -34.02 -30.90
C ARG A 37 -53.43 -33.97 -32.43
N LYS A 38 -52.47 -34.58 -33.12
CA LYS A 38 -52.60 -34.87 -34.56
C LYS A 38 -53.32 -36.22 -34.74
N PRO A 39 -54.19 -36.37 -35.76
CA PRO A 39 -54.80 -37.65 -36.06
C PRO A 39 -53.69 -38.68 -36.30
N VAL A 40 -53.87 -39.87 -35.74
CA VAL A 40 -52.95 -41.00 -35.79
C VAL A 40 -52.67 -41.36 -37.25
N THR A 41 -51.67 -40.72 -37.84
CA THR A 41 -50.85 -41.34 -38.88
C THR A 41 -49.81 -42.16 -38.14
N THR A 42 -49.87 -43.47 -38.33
CA THR A 42 -48.90 -44.47 -37.89
C THR A 42 -47.47 -44.07 -38.25
N LYS A 43 -46.81 -43.26 -37.42
CA LYS A 43 -45.36 -43.32 -37.29
C LYS A 43 -45.12 -44.29 -36.15
N ALA A 44 -44.43 -45.39 -36.46
CA ALA A 44 -43.97 -46.35 -35.49
C ALA A 44 -43.34 -45.63 -34.28
N PRO A 45 -43.46 -46.18 -33.05
CA PRO A 45 -42.72 -45.65 -31.91
C PRO A 45 -41.26 -45.44 -32.32
N PRO A 46 -40.62 -44.33 -31.92
CA PRO A 46 -39.25 -44.05 -32.31
C PRO A 46 -38.41 -45.29 -32.06
N THR A 47 -37.78 -45.80 -33.12
CA THR A 47 -36.89 -46.95 -32.99
C THR A 47 -35.80 -46.57 -31.98
N LEU A 48 -35.29 -47.55 -31.25
CA LEU A 48 -34.16 -47.35 -30.32
C LEU A 48 -33.01 -46.58 -31.02
N GLU A 49 -32.80 -46.86 -32.30
CA GLU A 49 -31.85 -46.19 -33.19
C GLU A 49 -32.14 -44.68 -33.34
N SER A 50 -33.39 -44.27 -33.58
CA SER A 50 -33.75 -42.84 -33.67
C SER A 50 -33.58 -42.07 -32.35
N VAL A 51 -33.78 -42.75 -31.21
CA VAL A 51 -33.53 -42.15 -29.88
C VAL A 51 -32.02 -42.00 -29.65
N VAL A 52 -31.23 -43.00 -30.05
CA VAL A 52 -29.76 -42.96 -29.98
C VAL A 52 -29.20 -41.83 -30.87
N ASP A 53 -29.74 -41.65 -32.07
CA ASP A 53 -29.33 -40.56 -32.98
C ASP A 53 -29.62 -39.17 -32.41
N GLN A 54 -30.82 -38.97 -31.83
CA GLN A 54 -31.16 -37.72 -31.14
C GLN A 54 -30.26 -37.45 -29.93
N MET A 55 -29.90 -38.49 -29.16
CA MET A 55 -28.95 -38.36 -28.05
C MET A 55 -27.55 -37.99 -28.53
N ASN A 56 -27.10 -38.56 -29.66
CA ASN A 56 -25.81 -38.24 -30.27
C ASN A 56 -25.77 -36.79 -30.78
N GLU A 57 -26.85 -36.32 -31.40
CA GLU A 57 -26.96 -34.93 -31.87
C GLU A 57 -27.02 -33.93 -30.71
N LEU A 58 -27.76 -34.25 -29.64
CA LEU A 58 -27.78 -33.44 -28.42
C LEU A 58 -26.39 -33.38 -27.77
N LYS A 59 -25.69 -34.52 -27.68
CA LYS A 59 -24.32 -34.58 -27.16
C LYS A 59 -23.38 -33.70 -27.97
N LYS A 60 -23.42 -33.78 -29.31
CA LYS A 60 -22.63 -32.93 -30.21
C LYS A 60 -22.94 -31.44 -30.02
N THR A 61 -24.22 -31.09 -29.85
CA THR A 61 -24.65 -29.71 -29.60
C THR A 61 -24.13 -29.20 -28.26
N VAL A 62 -24.23 -30.00 -27.19
CA VAL A 62 -23.68 -29.66 -25.87
C VAL A 62 -22.16 -29.50 -25.93
N GLU A 63 -21.44 -30.37 -26.65
CA GLU A 63 -19.99 -30.24 -26.86
C GLU A 63 -19.62 -28.95 -27.60
N GLN A 64 -20.37 -28.59 -28.66
CA GLN A 64 -20.18 -27.34 -29.40
C GLN A 64 -20.47 -26.10 -28.54
N MET A 65 -21.55 -26.11 -27.77
CA MET A 65 -21.87 -25.03 -26.83
C MET A 65 -20.79 -24.89 -25.77
N THR A 66 -20.30 -26.01 -25.23
CA THR A 66 -19.23 -26.05 -24.23
C THR A 66 -17.93 -25.50 -24.80
N GLY A 67 -17.58 -25.85 -26.04
CA GLY A 67 -16.44 -25.28 -26.76
C GLY A 67 -16.59 -23.77 -27.00
N THR A 68 -17.78 -23.32 -27.38
CA THR A 68 -18.06 -21.89 -27.59
C THR A 68 -17.95 -21.09 -26.29
N ILE A 69 -18.50 -21.61 -25.19
CA ILE A 69 -18.37 -21.00 -23.85
C ILE A 69 -16.89 -20.94 -23.43
N GLY A 70 -16.12 -21.99 -23.70
CA GLY A 70 -14.68 -22.00 -23.44
C GLY A 70 -13.93 -20.90 -24.19
N THR A 71 -14.21 -20.75 -25.49
CA THR A 71 -13.62 -19.69 -26.33
C THR A 71 -14.01 -18.29 -25.85
N LEU A 72 -15.30 -18.05 -25.59
CA LEU A 72 -15.78 -16.76 -25.09
C LEU A 72 -15.18 -16.43 -23.72
N SER A 73 -15.11 -17.41 -22.82
CA SER A 73 -14.50 -17.22 -21.49
C SER A 73 -13.01 -16.87 -21.62
N ARG A 74 -12.26 -17.54 -22.52
CA ARG A 74 -10.87 -17.19 -22.81
C ARG A 74 -10.75 -15.77 -23.37
N GLN A 75 -11.64 -15.37 -24.26
CA GLN A 75 -11.63 -14.01 -24.81
C GLN A 75 -11.87 -12.97 -23.70
N LEU A 76 -12.79 -13.22 -22.78
CA LEU A 76 -13.02 -12.36 -21.61
C LEU A 76 -11.79 -12.27 -20.70
N MET A 77 -11.09 -13.40 -20.46
CA MET A 77 -9.81 -13.39 -19.73
C MET A 77 -8.78 -12.48 -20.39
N LEU A 78 -8.63 -12.57 -21.71
CA LEU A 78 -7.66 -11.78 -22.47
C LEU A 78 -8.05 -10.30 -22.53
N GLN A 79 -9.34 -9.98 -22.62
CA GLN A 79 -9.83 -8.60 -22.54
C GLN A 79 -9.53 -7.98 -21.18
N GLN A 80 -9.74 -8.71 -20.09
CA GLN A 80 -9.40 -8.25 -18.75
C GLN A 80 -7.88 -8.05 -18.60
N LEU A 81 -7.06 -8.99 -19.08
CA LEU A 81 -5.61 -8.84 -19.08
C LEU A 81 -5.17 -7.60 -19.89
N ASN A 82 -5.78 -7.36 -21.05
CA ASN A 82 -5.50 -6.17 -21.86
C ASN A 82 -5.83 -4.87 -21.11
N MET A 83 -6.93 -4.82 -20.37
CA MET A 83 -7.25 -3.68 -19.51
C MET A 83 -6.22 -3.48 -18.40
N GLU A 84 -5.77 -4.55 -17.75
CA GLU A 84 -4.75 -4.48 -16.71
C GLU A 84 -3.40 -4.02 -17.27
N GLU A 85 -2.98 -4.53 -18.43
CA GLU A 85 -1.76 -4.07 -19.12
C GLU A 85 -1.86 -2.60 -19.51
N ARG A 86 -3.02 -2.14 -19.98
CA ARG A 86 -3.24 -0.72 -20.25
C ARG A 86 -3.03 0.11 -18.99
N ILE A 87 -3.59 -0.30 -17.86
CA ILE A 87 -3.42 0.40 -16.58
C ILE A 87 -1.96 0.37 -16.11
N ARG A 88 -1.25 -0.76 -16.26
CA ARG A 88 0.20 -0.85 -15.98
C ARG A 88 1.03 0.10 -16.86
N SER A 89 0.58 0.37 -18.08
CA SER A 89 1.23 1.34 -18.99
C SER A 89 0.85 2.80 -18.69
N GLU A 90 -0.30 3.02 -18.07
CA GLU A 90 -0.79 4.34 -17.67
C GLU A 90 -0.16 4.84 -16.35
N GLY A 91 0.64 4.05 -15.64
CA GLY A 91 1.29 4.46 -14.40
C GLY A 91 1.61 3.30 -13.46
N ASP A 92 2.14 3.62 -12.28
CA ASP A 92 2.62 2.62 -11.31
C ASP A 92 1.54 2.25 -10.29
N SER A 93 1.75 1.21 -9.49
CA SER A 93 0.85 0.90 -8.38
C SER A 93 0.82 2.05 -7.37
N GLY A 94 -0.36 2.39 -6.87
CA GLY A 94 -0.54 3.52 -5.96
C GLY A 94 -1.96 4.06 -5.91
N ILE A 95 -2.13 5.23 -5.28
CA ILE A 95 -3.42 5.92 -5.21
C ILE A 95 -3.70 6.62 -6.52
N LYS A 96 -4.92 6.41 -7.02
CA LYS A 96 -5.42 7.13 -8.19
C LYS A 96 -6.21 8.37 -7.78
N GLN A 97 -7.15 8.22 -6.85
CA GLN A 97 -8.11 9.28 -6.55
C GLN A 97 -8.85 9.09 -5.22
N ILE A 98 -9.27 10.19 -4.60
CA ILE A 98 -10.24 10.22 -3.50
C ILE A 98 -11.57 10.79 -4.00
N ARG A 99 -12.64 10.62 -3.21
CA ARG A 99 -13.93 11.24 -3.52
C ARG A 99 -13.81 12.75 -3.69
N VAL A 100 -14.37 13.27 -4.77
CA VAL A 100 -14.57 14.71 -4.95
C VAL A 100 -15.60 15.22 -3.93
N SER A 101 -15.19 16.11 -3.05
CA SER A 101 -16.04 16.74 -2.03
C SER A 101 -16.24 18.24 -2.26
N SER A 102 -15.40 18.85 -3.08
CA SER A 102 -15.39 20.27 -3.40
C SER A 102 -14.85 20.49 -4.81
N GLY A 103 -15.14 21.65 -5.40
CA GLY A 103 -14.56 22.08 -6.67
C GLY A 103 -14.18 23.55 -6.64
N GLY A 104 -13.83 24.12 -7.78
CA GLY A 104 -13.59 25.56 -7.90
C GLY A 104 -13.28 25.99 -9.33
N THR A 105 -12.91 27.27 -9.49
CA THR A 105 -12.69 27.90 -10.80
C THR A 105 -11.42 27.44 -11.53
N LYS A 106 -10.58 26.62 -10.89
CA LYS A 106 -9.34 26.11 -11.45
C LYS A 106 -9.26 24.60 -11.21
N PRO A 107 -8.62 23.82 -12.09
CA PRO A 107 -8.56 22.36 -11.97
C PRO A 107 -8.02 21.87 -10.61
N TYR A 108 -7.00 22.55 -10.07
CA TYR A 108 -6.40 22.19 -8.78
C TYR A 108 -7.24 22.55 -7.54
N HIS A 109 -8.42 23.17 -7.71
CA HIS A 109 -9.38 23.34 -6.62
C HIS A 109 -10.24 22.08 -6.38
N ALA A 110 -10.30 21.16 -7.35
CA ALA A 110 -10.93 19.86 -7.17
C ALA A 110 -9.93 18.86 -6.55
N PRO A 111 -10.34 18.07 -5.53
CA PRO A 111 -9.50 17.02 -4.97
C PRO A 111 -9.11 15.95 -5.98
N SER A 112 -7.85 15.51 -5.95
CA SER A 112 -7.33 14.37 -6.70
C SER A 112 -7.11 13.18 -5.76
N TYR A 113 -5.86 12.79 -5.47
CA TYR A 113 -5.48 11.92 -4.36
C TYR A 113 -5.36 12.70 -3.03
N VAL A 114 -5.35 14.03 -3.12
CA VAL A 114 -5.27 14.97 -2.00
C VAL A 114 -6.29 16.08 -2.16
N GLY A 115 -7.01 16.38 -1.07
CA GLY A 115 -7.89 17.54 -0.94
C GLY A 115 -7.41 18.41 0.22
N SER A 116 -8.32 18.75 1.14
CA SER A 116 -7.92 19.32 2.44
C SER A 116 -7.13 18.33 3.28
N ARG A 117 -7.21 17.04 2.93
CA ARG A 117 -6.58 15.90 3.59
C ARG A 117 -6.09 14.90 2.54
N PHE A 118 -4.95 14.27 2.79
CA PHE A 118 -4.45 13.18 1.98
C PHE A 118 -5.28 11.93 2.27
N LEU A 119 -5.79 11.21 1.26
CA LEU A 119 -6.64 10.01 1.47
C LEU A 119 -7.82 10.18 2.45
N SER A 120 -8.31 11.41 2.61
CA SER A 120 -9.32 11.74 3.63
C SER A 120 -8.97 11.22 5.03
N VAL A 121 -7.69 11.21 5.41
CA VAL A 121 -7.26 10.81 6.76
C VAL A 121 -7.86 11.74 7.82
N HIS A 122 -8.32 11.16 8.93
CA HIS A 122 -8.97 11.87 10.03
C HIS A 122 -8.72 11.15 11.37
N ASP A 123 -9.14 11.77 12.48
CA ASP A 123 -8.80 11.32 13.82
C ASP A 123 -9.93 10.53 14.49
N HIS A 124 -9.61 9.30 14.88
CA HIS A 124 -10.39 8.46 15.80
C HIS A 124 -9.66 8.26 17.12
N ALA A 125 -9.03 9.32 17.64
CA ALA A 125 -8.18 9.23 18.82
C ALA A 125 -8.94 8.79 20.09
N ASN A 126 -10.26 8.94 20.13
CA ASN A 126 -11.11 8.41 21.20
C ASN A 126 -11.41 6.91 21.05
N ASN A 127 -10.93 6.25 20.00
CA ASN A 127 -11.00 4.81 19.88
C ASN A 127 -9.63 4.22 20.22
N TYR A 128 -9.65 3.02 20.80
CA TYR A 128 -8.44 2.37 21.32
C TYR A 128 -7.39 2.15 20.23
N ARG A 129 -7.79 1.68 19.04
CA ARG A 129 -6.88 1.22 17.97
C ARG A 129 -7.29 1.63 16.55
N THR A 130 -8.35 2.42 16.40
CA THR A 130 -8.90 2.79 15.10
C THR A 130 -8.08 3.92 14.47
N ILE A 131 -7.74 3.76 13.20
CA ILE A 131 -7.02 4.74 12.39
C ILE A 131 -7.98 5.24 11.30
N GLY A 132 -8.30 6.53 11.34
CA GLY A 132 -9.26 7.14 10.42
C GLY A 132 -8.67 7.30 9.03
N MET A 133 -9.34 6.73 8.03
CA MET A 133 -8.99 6.82 6.60
C MET A 133 -10.25 6.63 5.75
N GLY A 134 -10.48 7.55 4.82
CA GLY A 134 -11.67 7.51 3.96
C GLY A 134 -11.57 6.50 2.83
N GLU A 135 -12.55 6.56 1.93
CA GLU A 135 -12.58 5.81 0.68
C GLU A 135 -11.60 6.39 -0.37
N PHE A 136 -10.96 5.51 -1.14
CA PHE A 136 -10.08 5.89 -2.23
C PHE A 136 -10.09 4.85 -3.36
N ILE A 137 -9.63 5.27 -4.53
CA ILE A 137 -9.34 4.41 -5.67
C ILE A 137 -7.84 4.13 -5.67
N ALA A 138 -7.48 2.86 -5.73
CA ALA A 138 -6.11 2.40 -5.83
C ALA A 138 -5.91 1.52 -7.06
N VAL A 139 -4.67 1.49 -7.53
CA VAL A 139 -4.19 0.56 -8.55
C VAL A 139 -3.12 -0.32 -7.90
N LEU A 140 -3.28 -1.64 -8.00
CA LEU A 140 -2.28 -2.62 -7.58
C LEU A 140 -2.05 -3.60 -8.73
N ASN A 141 -0.83 -3.64 -9.26
CA ASN A 141 -0.44 -4.48 -10.38
C ASN A 141 -1.49 -4.45 -11.53
N GLY A 142 -1.85 -3.26 -12.01
CA GLY A 142 -2.83 -3.08 -13.10
C GLY A 142 -4.30 -3.22 -12.70
N VAL A 143 -4.62 -3.61 -11.46
CA VAL A 143 -6.00 -3.75 -11.00
C VAL A 143 -6.46 -2.47 -10.32
N GLU A 144 -7.40 -1.76 -10.94
CA GLU A 144 -8.06 -0.60 -10.36
C GLU A 144 -9.30 -1.00 -9.53
N PHE A 145 -9.37 -0.53 -8.29
CA PHE A 145 -10.48 -0.82 -7.39
C PHE A 145 -10.76 0.36 -6.45
N ARG A 146 -11.99 0.45 -5.95
CA ARG A 146 -12.41 1.48 -4.98
C ARG A 146 -12.67 0.84 -3.63
N THR A 147 -12.01 1.33 -2.59
CA THR A 147 -12.23 0.85 -1.23
C THR A 147 -13.57 1.35 -0.69
N ARG A 148 -14.09 0.69 0.35
CA ARG A 148 -15.04 1.35 1.28
C ARG A 148 -14.29 2.40 2.12
N HIS A 149 -15.01 3.12 2.98
CA HIS A 149 -14.36 3.87 4.06
C HIS A 149 -13.56 2.91 4.94
N ASN A 150 -12.31 3.23 5.27
CA ASN A 150 -11.36 2.20 5.71
C ASN A 150 -11.21 2.05 7.22
N ASP A 151 -11.41 3.10 8.04
CA ASP A 151 -11.33 3.08 9.53
C ASP A 151 -10.74 1.80 10.12
N TYR A 152 -9.43 1.62 9.94
CA TYR A 152 -8.78 0.32 10.12
C TYR A 152 -8.14 0.22 11.50
N GLY A 153 -8.03 -0.99 12.04
CA GLY A 153 -7.35 -1.21 13.33
C GLY A 153 -5.84 -1.33 13.17
N LEU A 154 -5.07 -0.90 14.19
CA LEU A 154 -3.64 -1.24 14.34
C LEU A 154 -3.45 -2.75 14.58
N ARG A 155 -3.52 -3.52 13.50
CA ARG A 155 -3.42 -4.98 13.44
C ARG A 155 -2.21 -5.39 12.61
N MET A 156 -1.52 -6.45 13.03
CA MET A 156 -0.41 -7.06 12.29
C MET A 156 -0.74 -8.50 11.91
N PRO A 157 -0.10 -9.06 10.86
CA PRO A 157 -0.19 -10.48 10.57
C PRO A 157 0.14 -11.32 11.81
N HIS A 158 -0.54 -12.45 11.99
CA HIS A 158 -0.34 -13.28 13.17
C HIS A 158 1.09 -13.84 13.22
N ARG A 159 1.75 -13.83 14.39
CA ARG A 159 3.16 -14.23 14.51
C ARG A 159 3.43 -15.71 14.22
N THR A 160 2.53 -16.58 14.66
CA THR A 160 2.72 -18.04 14.58
C THR A 160 1.73 -18.76 13.67
N SER A 161 0.51 -18.23 13.48
CA SER A 161 -0.51 -18.85 12.65
C SER A 161 -0.27 -18.59 11.17
N THR A 162 -0.38 -19.63 10.35
CA THR A 162 -0.42 -19.52 8.89
C THR A 162 -1.84 -19.46 8.35
N ALA A 163 -2.88 -19.30 9.18
CA ALA A 163 -4.25 -19.26 8.68
C ALA A 163 -4.54 -17.99 7.85
N TYR A 164 -5.39 -18.13 6.83
CA TYR A 164 -5.84 -17.02 5.99
C TYR A 164 -6.45 -15.89 6.84
N HIS A 165 -6.01 -14.66 6.60
CA HIS A 165 -6.46 -13.45 7.33
C HIS A 165 -6.22 -13.47 8.85
N ALA A 166 -5.42 -14.39 9.38
CA ALA A 166 -5.05 -14.35 10.79
C ALA A 166 -4.23 -13.09 11.10
N VAL A 167 -4.74 -12.29 12.04
CA VAL A 167 -4.13 -11.05 12.51
C VAL A 167 -4.16 -10.98 14.03
N GLU A 168 -3.25 -10.21 14.62
CA GLU A 168 -3.21 -9.88 16.03
C GLU A 168 -3.09 -8.36 16.23
N ASP A 169 -3.37 -7.88 17.44
CA ASP A 169 -3.19 -6.47 17.79
C ASP A 169 -1.70 -6.10 17.81
N VAL A 170 -1.33 -4.98 17.19
CA VAL A 170 0.02 -4.42 17.32
C VAL A 170 0.26 -4.06 18.80
N PRO A 171 1.28 -4.61 19.49
CA PRO A 171 1.51 -4.30 20.89
C PRO A 171 1.79 -2.80 21.09
N PHE A 172 1.09 -2.17 22.02
CA PHE A 172 1.35 -0.77 22.36
C PHE A 172 2.67 -0.65 23.12
N PRO A 173 3.44 0.42 22.86
CA PRO A 173 4.71 0.61 23.52
C PRO A 173 4.48 0.83 25.02
N GLU A 174 5.42 0.34 25.84
CA GLU A 174 5.37 0.57 27.28
C GLU A 174 5.52 2.05 27.61
N VAL A 175 5.10 2.42 28.83
CA VAL A 175 5.38 3.74 29.38
C VAL A 175 6.81 3.74 29.94
N PRO A 176 7.65 4.76 29.67
CA PRO A 176 8.98 4.82 30.25
C PRO A 176 8.94 4.68 31.79
N PRO A 177 9.72 3.78 32.41
CA PRO A 177 9.71 3.58 33.85
C PRO A 177 10.06 4.86 34.64
N ALA A 178 10.85 5.76 34.05
CA ALA A 178 11.18 7.06 34.64
C ALA A 178 9.96 7.96 34.86
N VAL A 179 8.92 7.83 34.02
CA VAL A 179 7.64 8.51 34.18
C VAL A 179 6.87 7.86 35.33
N LEU A 180 6.69 6.53 35.31
CA LEU A 180 5.88 5.82 36.30
C LEU A 180 6.43 5.91 37.74
N LYS A 181 7.73 6.16 37.90
CA LYS A 181 8.39 6.34 39.20
C LYS A 181 8.14 7.70 39.85
N LYS A 182 7.56 8.68 39.15
CA LYS A 182 7.28 10.00 39.74
C LYS A 182 6.12 9.91 40.73
N ALA A 183 6.20 10.66 41.82
CA ALA A 183 5.28 10.57 42.94
C ALA A 183 3.92 11.20 42.63
N THR A 184 3.91 12.25 41.82
CA THR A 184 2.68 12.98 41.47
C THR A 184 2.40 12.93 39.96
N VAL A 185 1.12 13.06 39.58
CA VAL A 185 0.72 13.14 38.16
C VAL A 185 1.37 14.34 37.47
N GLN A 186 1.54 15.47 38.17
CA GLN A 186 2.19 16.64 37.60
C GLN A 186 3.67 16.37 37.27
N GLU A 187 4.39 15.68 38.15
CA GLU A 187 5.77 15.25 37.86
C GLU A 187 5.81 14.22 36.73
N GLN A 188 4.83 13.31 36.64
CA GLN A 188 4.70 12.40 35.50
C GLN A 188 4.49 13.16 34.19
N ILE A 189 3.65 14.19 34.18
CA ILE A 189 3.41 15.05 33.01
C ILE A 189 4.72 15.71 32.59
N THR A 190 5.44 16.36 33.51
CA THR A 190 6.71 17.03 33.23
C THR A 190 7.73 16.05 32.66
N GLU A 191 7.88 14.86 33.26
CA GLU A 191 8.80 13.84 32.75
C GLU A 191 8.35 13.31 31.38
N MET A 192 7.07 13.01 31.17
CA MET A 192 6.54 12.55 29.89
C MET A 192 6.81 13.56 28.77
N ARG A 193 6.65 14.87 29.04
CA ARG A 193 6.97 15.93 28.07
C ARG A 193 8.45 15.89 27.68
N GLU A 194 9.35 15.63 28.62
CA GLU A 194 10.76 15.49 28.30
C GLU A 194 11.10 14.27 27.41
N TRP A 195 10.35 13.16 27.52
CA TRP A 195 10.45 12.04 26.57
C TRP A 195 9.96 12.41 25.17
N PHE A 196 8.88 13.19 25.07
CA PHE A 196 8.43 13.75 23.80
C PHE A 196 9.41 14.75 23.21
N LYS A 197 10.12 15.53 24.04
CA LYS A 197 11.16 16.46 23.62
C LYS A 197 12.38 15.73 23.07
N ALA A 198 12.79 14.65 23.72
CA ALA A 198 13.84 13.75 23.23
C ALA A 198 13.50 13.18 21.85
N TRP A 199 12.26 12.69 21.68
CA TRP A 199 11.78 12.22 20.37
C TRP A 199 11.71 13.36 19.34
N ALA A 200 11.13 14.51 19.67
CA ALA A 200 11.03 15.65 18.75
C ALA A 200 12.39 16.12 18.24
N ASN A 201 13.39 16.16 19.14
CA ASN A 201 14.74 16.59 18.83
C ASN A 201 15.62 15.47 18.27
N GLN A 202 15.12 14.24 18.20
CA GLN A 202 15.89 13.04 17.84
C GLN A 202 17.14 12.86 18.72
N ASP A 203 17.05 13.28 19.98
CA ASP A 203 18.13 13.21 20.97
C ASP A 203 17.83 12.13 22.01
N TYR A 204 18.51 11.00 21.87
CA TYR A 204 18.39 9.84 22.76
C TYR A 204 19.55 9.74 23.78
N SER A 205 20.36 10.79 23.95
CA SER A 205 21.52 10.78 24.85
C SER A 205 21.13 10.64 26.33
N LYS A 206 20.06 11.30 26.75
CA LYS A 206 19.54 11.28 28.13
C LYS A 206 18.30 10.40 28.28
N ARG A 207 17.42 10.41 27.29
CA ARG A 207 16.15 9.68 27.27
C ARG A 207 16.06 8.91 25.97
N ASP A 208 16.49 7.66 25.99
CA ASP A 208 16.41 6.80 24.82
C ASP A 208 14.96 6.45 24.49
N TYR A 209 14.34 7.28 23.64
CA TYR A 209 12.93 7.19 23.29
C TYR A 209 12.60 5.97 22.43
N ARG A 210 13.57 5.36 21.75
CA ARG A 210 13.37 4.34 20.68
C ARG A 210 12.64 3.06 21.14
N PRO A 211 12.71 2.62 22.41
CA PRO A 211 11.87 1.53 22.93
C PRO A 211 10.40 1.90 23.11
N TYR A 212 10.10 3.20 23.26
CA TYR A 212 8.79 3.70 23.69
C TYR A 212 8.04 4.48 22.59
N PHE A 213 8.76 4.93 21.57
CA PHE A 213 8.20 5.55 20.36
C PHE A 213 8.48 4.62 19.19
N LYS A 214 7.49 3.81 18.81
CA LYS A 214 7.68 2.72 17.85
C LYS A 214 7.11 3.08 16.49
N PRO A 215 7.94 3.19 15.43
CA PRO A 215 7.44 3.35 14.08
C PRO A 215 6.77 2.06 13.62
N THR A 216 5.56 2.19 13.09
CA THR A 216 4.74 1.10 12.58
C THR A 216 4.35 1.42 11.14
N LEU A 217 4.77 0.59 10.19
CA LEU A 217 4.45 0.77 8.78
C LEU A 217 3.15 0.04 8.46
N CYS A 218 2.13 0.78 8.03
CA CYS A 218 0.89 0.23 7.51
C CYS A 218 0.96 0.14 5.99
N TYR A 219 0.29 -0.86 5.41
CA TYR A 219 0.35 -1.19 3.98
C TYR A 219 -1.02 -1.64 3.47
N LEU A 220 -1.23 -1.43 2.18
CA LEU A 220 -2.40 -1.90 1.44
C LEU A 220 -1.98 -3.15 0.70
N GLU A 221 -2.67 -4.25 0.94
CA GLU A 221 -2.46 -5.52 0.26
C GLU A 221 -3.69 -5.86 -0.59
N GLY A 222 -3.48 -6.42 -1.79
CA GLY A 222 -4.52 -6.90 -2.68
C GLY A 222 -4.20 -8.28 -3.27
N ALA A 223 -5.24 -9.05 -3.59
CA ALA A 223 -5.11 -10.35 -4.24
C ALA A 223 -6.40 -10.76 -4.96
N TRP A 224 -6.26 -11.50 -6.05
CA TRP A 224 -7.37 -12.24 -6.64
C TRP A 224 -7.75 -13.41 -5.74
N THR A 225 -9.05 -13.57 -5.43
CA THR A 225 -9.55 -14.58 -4.49
C THR A 225 -10.71 -15.38 -5.08
N THR A 226 -10.74 -16.68 -4.82
CA THR A 226 -11.64 -17.64 -5.49
C THR A 226 -12.83 -18.09 -4.63
N ASN A 227 -12.97 -17.58 -3.40
CA ASN A 227 -14.09 -17.94 -2.52
C ASN A 227 -15.39 -17.26 -2.99
N SER A 228 -16.11 -17.91 -3.91
CA SER A 228 -17.23 -17.31 -4.67
C SER A 228 -18.60 -17.39 -3.99
N LYS A 229 -18.72 -17.99 -2.80
CA LYS A 229 -20.02 -18.25 -2.16
C LYS A 229 -20.40 -17.26 -1.07
N SER A 230 -19.44 -16.54 -0.49
CA SER A 230 -19.65 -15.52 0.55
C SER A 230 -18.83 -14.27 0.23
N LEU A 231 -19.33 -13.12 0.66
CA LEU A 231 -18.54 -11.91 0.71
C LEU A 231 -17.70 -11.93 2.00
N ASP A 232 -16.42 -12.22 1.88
CA ASP A 232 -15.52 -12.18 3.03
C ASP A 232 -15.10 -10.72 3.27
N GLU A 233 -15.35 -10.20 4.47
CA GLU A 233 -14.90 -8.85 4.84
C GLU A 233 -13.36 -8.78 4.70
N PRO A 234 -12.82 -7.83 3.92
CA PRO A 234 -11.39 -7.74 3.62
C PRO A 234 -10.51 -7.61 4.88
N PHE A 235 -11.00 -6.87 5.87
CA PHE A 235 -10.40 -6.72 7.19
C PHE A 235 -11.42 -6.12 8.18
N SER A 236 -11.22 -6.35 9.48
CA SER A 236 -12.05 -5.74 10.52
C SER A 236 -11.91 -4.21 10.54
N SER A 237 -13.02 -3.50 10.33
CA SER A 237 -13.14 -2.08 10.66
C SER A 237 -14.17 -1.91 11.77
N ASP A 238 -13.88 -1.03 12.72
CA ASP A 238 -14.73 -0.82 13.90
C ASP A 238 -16.05 -0.08 13.57
N ARG A 239 -16.15 0.49 12.36
CA ARG A 239 -17.25 1.39 11.95
C ARG A 239 -17.86 1.05 10.60
N HIS A 240 -17.10 0.44 9.71
CA HIS A 240 -17.53 0.14 8.35
C HIS A 240 -17.41 -1.35 8.05
N HIS A 241 -18.32 -1.85 7.23
CA HIS A 241 -18.32 -3.22 6.73
C HIS A 241 -18.85 -3.17 5.31
N ILE A 242 -18.55 -4.17 4.48
CA ILE A 242 -19.17 -4.22 3.17
C ILE A 242 -20.64 -4.59 3.33
N ASP A 243 -21.52 -3.67 2.92
CA ASP A 243 -22.97 -3.87 2.99
C ASP A 243 -23.45 -4.59 1.72
N ALA A 244 -23.10 -5.88 1.61
CA ALA A 244 -23.60 -6.78 0.58
C ALA A 244 -23.62 -8.24 1.05
N THR A 245 -24.60 -8.99 0.54
CA THR A 245 -24.79 -10.41 0.88
C THR A 245 -24.00 -11.37 -0.01
N SER A 246 -23.62 -10.90 -1.21
CA SER A 246 -22.86 -11.67 -2.21
C SER A 246 -22.07 -10.73 -3.12
N TRP A 247 -21.18 -11.29 -3.95
CA TRP A 247 -20.46 -10.52 -4.98
C TRP A 247 -21.42 -9.84 -5.96
N PHE A 248 -22.51 -10.51 -6.36
CA PHE A 248 -23.49 -9.95 -7.28
C PHE A 248 -24.29 -8.80 -6.67
N ASP A 249 -24.71 -8.93 -5.41
CA ASP A 249 -25.40 -7.84 -4.69
C ASP A 249 -24.48 -6.60 -4.58
N LEU A 250 -23.20 -6.80 -4.26
CA LEU A 250 -22.21 -5.72 -4.25
C LEU A 250 -22.07 -5.05 -5.63
N GLN A 251 -21.97 -5.85 -6.70
CA GLN A 251 -21.87 -5.34 -8.06
C GLN A 251 -23.12 -4.56 -8.48
N GLU A 252 -24.32 -5.02 -8.15
CA GLU A 252 -25.57 -4.31 -8.47
C GLU A 252 -25.69 -2.98 -7.74
N LYS A 253 -25.37 -2.96 -6.43
CA LYS A 253 -25.33 -1.72 -5.63
C LYS A 253 -24.33 -0.72 -6.19
N ILE A 254 -23.18 -1.19 -6.65
CA ILE A 254 -22.13 -0.33 -7.21
C ILE A 254 -22.49 0.16 -8.60
N ARG A 255 -23.04 -0.72 -9.45
CA ARG A 255 -23.58 -0.31 -10.75
C ARG A 255 -24.64 0.76 -10.54
N PHE A 256 -25.61 0.54 -9.64
CA PHE A 256 -26.63 1.54 -9.38
C PHE A 256 -26.03 2.88 -8.89
N THR A 257 -25.16 2.86 -7.88
CA THR A 257 -24.58 4.08 -7.31
C THR A 257 -23.65 4.81 -8.27
N SER A 258 -22.84 4.10 -9.06
CA SER A 258 -21.97 4.71 -10.07
C SER A 258 -22.74 5.35 -11.22
N TYR A 259 -23.85 4.77 -11.68
CA TYR A 259 -24.66 5.32 -12.77
C TYR A 259 -25.62 6.44 -12.31
N THR A 260 -26.03 6.44 -11.04
CA THR A 260 -26.95 7.46 -10.50
C THR A 260 -26.24 8.60 -9.77
N GLY A 261 -24.94 8.47 -9.49
CA GLY A 261 -24.19 9.39 -8.63
C GLY A 261 -24.61 9.35 -7.16
N ARG A 262 -25.46 8.39 -6.75
CA ARG A 262 -25.89 8.21 -5.35
C ARG A 262 -24.78 7.55 -4.53
N LYS A 263 -24.88 7.68 -3.21
CA LYS A 263 -23.90 7.17 -2.25
C LYS A 263 -24.61 6.44 -1.11
N SER A 264 -24.00 5.36 -0.61
CA SER A 264 -24.37 4.79 0.69
C SER A 264 -24.02 5.79 1.80
N SER A 265 -25.00 6.16 2.63
CA SER A 265 -24.77 7.09 3.75
C SER A 265 -23.72 6.59 4.74
N LEU A 266 -23.58 5.27 4.86
CA LEU A 266 -22.59 4.60 5.71
C LEU A 266 -21.27 4.31 4.99
N GLU A 267 -21.10 4.70 3.72
CA GLU A 267 -19.84 4.55 2.96
C GLU A 267 -19.33 3.09 2.85
N ASN A 268 -20.28 2.14 2.79
CA ASN A 268 -20.02 0.70 2.91
C ASN A 268 -19.88 -0.05 1.55
N TYR A 269 -19.83 0.66 0.42
CA TYR A 269 -19.76 0.04 -0.92
C TYR A 269 -18.36 0.14 -1.54
N ALA A 270 -17.67 -0.99 -1.69
CA ALA A 270 -16.35 -1.08 -2.31
C ALA A 270 -16.46 -1.65 -3.75
N TYR A 271 -15.89 -0.98 -4.76
CA TYR A 271 -15.78 -1.54 -6.11
C TYR A 271 -14.62 -2.51 -6.18
N LEU A 272 -14.98 -3.80 -6.21
CA LEU A 272 -14.08 -4.94 -6.25
C LEU A 272 -14.26 -5.67 -7.59
N PRO A 273 -13.32 -5.51 -8.54
CA PRO A 273 -13.44 -6.14 -9.85
C PRO A 273 -13.42 -7.66 -9.75
N THR A 274 -14.02 -8.31 -10.75
CA THR A 274 -14.02 -9.78 -10.90
C THR A 274 -13.45 -10.15 -12.25
N THR A 275 -12.73 -11.26 -12.31
CA THR A 275 -12.15 -11.80 -13.54
C THR A 275 -12.32 -13.31 -13.61
N VAL A 276 -12.19 -13.88 -14.82
CA VAL A 276 -11.97 -15.31 -14.99
C VAL A 276 -10.46 -15.53 -14.86
N MET A 277 -10.03 -16.26 -13.82
CA MET A 277 -8.61 -16.53 -13.59
C MET A 277 -8.12 -17.79 -14.31
N ASN A 278 -9.00 -18.75 -14.52
CA ASN A 278 -8.66 -20.02 -15.16
C ASN A 278 -9.88 -20.65 -15.84
N LEU A 279 -9.65 -21.60 -16.75
CA LEU A 279 -10.67 -22.46 -17.34
C LEU A 279 -10.38 -23.91 -16.94
N LEU A 280 -11.19 -24.48 -16.04
CA LEU A 280 -11.11 -25.89 -15.70
C LEU A 280 -11.46 -26.70 -16.96
N ASN A 281 -10.57 -27.63 -17.34
CA ASN A 281 -10.68 -28.43 -18.56
C ASN A 281 -10.90 -27.60 -19.84
N GLY A 282 -10.45 -26.34 -19.85
CA GLY A 282 -10.58 -25.42 -20.98
C GLY A 282 -11.97 -24.85 -21.23
N THR A 283 -12.97 -25.18 -20.39
CA THR A 283 -14.39 -24.90 -20.70
C THR A 283 -15.17 -24.30 -19.53
N ILE A 284 -14.82 -24.63 -18.28
CA ILE A 284 -15.55 -24.14 -17.10
C ILE A 284 -14.78 -22.96 -16.48
N PRO A 285 -15.34 -21.73 -16.47
CA PRO A 285 -14.65 -20.56 -15.94
C PRO A 285 -14.53 -20.63 -14.41
N GLN A 286 -13.31 -20.47 -13.92
CA GLN A 286 -13.01 -20.21 -12.53
C GLN A 286 -12.92 -18.69 -12.31
N VAL A 287 -13.96 -18.12 -11.70
CA VAL A 287 -14.04 -16.69 -11.41
C VAL A 287 -13.30 -16.37 -10.10
N ALA A 288 -12.64 -15.22 -10.07
CA ALA A 288 -12.07 -14.63 -8.87
C ALA A 288 -12.52 -13.18 -8.70
N GLN A 289 -12.59 -12.71 -7.46
CA GLN A 289 -12.78 -11.32 -7.11
C GLN A 289 -11.49 -10.74 -6.55
N TRP A 290 -11.19 -9.51 -6.92
CA TRP A 290 -10.12 -8.75 -6.29
C TRP A 290 -10.55 -8.34 -4.89
N ASN A 291 -9.81 -8.78 -3.88
CA ASN A 291 -10.01 -8.38 -2.49
C ASN A 291 -8.75 -7.70 -1.97
N TYR A 292 -8.94 -6.77 -1.04
CA TYR A 292 -7.85 -6.00 -0.43
C TYR A 292 -7.81 -6.20 1.08
N ARG A 293 -6.76 -5.76 1.77
CA ARG A 293 -6.75 -5.56 3.22
C ARG A 293 -5.78 -4.45 3.59
N ILE A 294 -6.04 -3.79 4.72
CA ILE A 294 -5.07 -2.90 5.37
C ILE A 294 -4.56 -3.58 6.63
N ALA A 295 -3.25 -3.66 6.76
CA ALA A 295 -2.57 -4.18 7.93
C ALA A 295 -1.32 -3.36 8.22
N CYS A 296 -0.71 -3.59 9.38
CA CYS A 296 0.44 -2.85 9.85
C CYS A 296 1.56 -3.79 10.35
N HIS A 297 2.78 -3.28 10.36
CA HIS A 297 3.97 -3.98 10.79
C HIS A 297 4.80 -3.05 11.71
N PRO A 298 4.99 -3.39 12.99
CA PRO A 298 5.93 -2.68 13.85
C PRO A 298 7.35 -2.93 13.37
N LEU A 299 8.04 -1.89 12.91
CA LEU A 299 9.39 -2.03 12.34
C LEU A 299 10.36 -2.59 13.38
N LYS A 300 11.30 -3.43 12.95
CA LYS A 300 12.33 -3.99 13.84
C LYS A 300 13.32 -2.95 14.38
N ARG A 301 13.45 -1.82 13.67
CA ARG A 301 14.34 -0.71 13.97
C ARG A 301 13.57 0.59 14.21
N ASP A 302 14.27 1.57 14.79
CA ASP A 302 13.78 2.95 14.76
C ASP A 302 13.87 3.51 13.33
N LEU A 303 13.01 4.47 13.03
CA LEU A 303 13.03 5.25 11.79
C LEU A 303 13.19 6.71 12.21
N PRO A 304 14.36 7.32 12.06
CA PRO A 304 14.54 8.72 12.45
C PRO A 304 13.65 9.67 11.62
N LEU A 305 13.15 10.74 12.23
CA LEU A 305 12.22 11.69 11.58
C LEU A 305 12.83 12.39 10.36
N ASN A 306 14.15 12.59 10.34
CA ASN A 306 14.84 13.13 9.17
C ASN A 306 14.91 12.16 7.98
N ARG A 307 14.49 10.89 8.14
CA ARG A 307 14.26 9.96 7.02
C ARG A 307 12.93 10.20 6.32
N LEU A 308 12.10 11.12 6.82
CA LEU A 308 10.80 11.45 6.25
C LEU A 308 10.83 12.88 5.72
N ARG A 309 10.55 13.06 4.43
CA ARG A 309 10.48 14.37 3.77
C ARG A 309 9.10 14.60 3.21
N VAL A 310 8.53 15.78 3.47
CA VAL A 310 7.25 16.17 2.90
C VAL A 310 7.36 16.25 1.37
N VAL A 311 6.38 15.69 0.66
CA VAL A 311 6.28 15.84 -0.79
C VAL A 311 5.65 17.18 -1.11
N ASP A 312 6.23 17.91 -2.06
CA ASP A 312 5.64 19.17 -2.54
C ASP A 312 4.50 18.89 -3.53
N ASP A 313 3.33 18.52 -2.97
CA ASP A 313 2.06 18.39 -3.69
C ASP A 313 1.52 19.80 -4.00
N LEU A 314 2.12 20.44 -5.01
CA LEU A 314 1.92 21.86 -5.34
C LEU A 314 0.44 22.20 -5.60
N ALA A 315 -0.33 21.30 -6.24
CA ALA A 315 -1.75 21.50 -6.47
C ALA A 315 -2.53 21.73 -5.15
N ALA A 316 -2.26 20.91 -4.13
CA ALA A 316 -2.87 21.07 -2.81
C ALA A 316 -2.40 22.35 -2.13
N ARG A 317 -1.09 22.66 -2.19
CA ARG A 317 -0.56 23.90 -1.62
C ARG A 317 -1.13 25.16 -2.26
N MET A 318 -1.29 25.17 -3.58
CA MET A 318 -1.86 26.29 -4.33
C MET A 318 -3.34 26.47 -3.99
N SER A 319 -4.08 25.37 -3.91
CA SER A 319 -5.50 25.37 -3.52
C SER A 319 -5.72 25.98 -2.13
N TYR A 320 -4.87 25.63 -1.16
CA TYR A 320 -4.97 26.10 0.23
C TYR A 320 -4.02 27.25 0.60
N LYS A 321 -3.30 27.81 -0.37
CA LYS A 321 -2.32 28.90 -0.19
C LYS A 321 -1.29 28.63 0.93
N ARG A 322 -0.75 27.42 1.00
CA ARG A 322 0.18 26.98 2.07
C ARG A 322 1.65 27.06 1.64
N ARG A 323 2.50 27.59 2.52
CA ARG A 323 3.96 27.38 2.45
C ARG A 323 4.31 25.94 2.82
N ILE A 324 5.45 25.42 2.35
CA ILE A 324 5.83 24.00 2.56
C ILE A 324 5.89 23.60 4.05
N GLY A 325 6.42 24.47 4.90
CA GLY A 325 6.50 24.21 6.35
C GLY A 325 5.13 24.18 7.06
N LEU A 326 4.14 24.92 6.57
CA LEU A 326 2.76 24.80 7.05
C LEU A 326 2.07 23.57 6.46
N HIS A 327 2.38 23.25 5.20
CA HIS A 327 1.84 22.08 4.54
C HIS A 327 2.25 20.79 5.25
N SER A 328 3.51 20.65 5.66
CA SER A 328 4.03 19.47 6.37
C SER A 328 3.29 19.15 7.68
N MET A 329 2.69 20.14 8.34
CA MET A 329 1.90 19.97 9.56
C MET A 329 0.38 19.89 9.31
N SER A 330 -0.06 19.95 8.07
CA SER A 330 -1.48 19.83 7.69
C SER A 330 -1.89 18.38 7.39
N ARG A 331 -3.17 18.04 7.53
CA ARG A 331 -3.67 16.70 7.13
C ARG A 331 -3.51 16.37 5.65
N ALA A 332 -3.21 17.36 4.81
CA ALA A 332 -2.94 17.17 3.38
C ALA A 332 -1.50 16.70 3.08
N ALA A 333 -0.60 16.71 4.07
CA ALA A 333 0.80 16.34 3.85
C ALA A 333 0.96 14.85 3.54
N ARG A 334 1.73 14.57 2.48
CA ARG A 334 2.32 13.27 2.19
C ARG A 334 3.84 13.34 2.35
N PHE A 335 4.47 12.20 2.59
CA PHE A 335 5.90 12.06 2.84
C PHE A 335 6.53 11.01 1.93
N GLN A 336 7.84 11.14 1.73
CA GLN A 336 8.72 10.13 1.17
C GLN A 336 9.64 9.59 2.26
N ILE A 337 10.08 8.34 2.09
CA ILE A 337 11.13 7.73 2.91
C ILE A 337 12.46 7.91 2.19
N ASN A 338 13.50 8.34 2.92
CA ASN A 338 14.83 8.52 2.36
C ASN A 338 15.37 7.17 1.83
N PRO A 339 15.71 7.05 0.53
CA PRO A 339 16.19 5.79 -0.04
C PRO A 339 17.49 5.28 0.58
N ARG A 340 18.34 6.16 1.12
CA ARG A 340 19.49 5.75 1.95
C ARG A 340 19.14 6.01 3.39
N ASP A 341 19.38 5.05 4.25
CA ASP A 341 19.22 5.20 5.69
C ASP A 341 20.28 6.19 6.26
N SER A 342 20.20 7.46 5.85
CA SER A 342 21.14 8.56 6.09
C SER A 342 20.41 9.81 6.59
N ASN A 343 21.12 10.62 7.38
CA ASN A 343 20.63 11.89 7.92
C ASN A 343 20.46 12.98 6.85
N THR A 344 21.02 12.77 5.67
CA THR A 344 20.95 13.69 4.53
C THR A 344 20.12 13.09 3.40
N TRP A 345 19.37 13.97 2.73
CA TRP A 345 18.62 13.64 1.53
C TRP A 345 19.45 13.97 0.29
N SER A 346 19.65 12.99 -0.58
CA SER A 346 20.22 13.19 -1.92
C SER A 346 19.18 12.80 -2.96
N GLU A 347 18.99 13.67 -3.97
CA GLU A 347 18.27 13.30 -5.18
C GLU A 347 19.20 12.44 -6.05
N ARG A 348 18.84 11.17 -6.26
CA ARG A 348 19.61 10.25 -7.09
C ARG A 348 18.74 9.14 -7.64
N THR A 349 19.21 8.51 -8.71
CA THR A 349 18.72 7.21 -9.16
C THR A 349 19.15 6.13 -8.16
N SER A 350 18.19 5.37 -7.64
CA SER A 350 18.44 4.22 -6.77
C SER A 350 17.50 3.10 -7.18
N SER A 351 17.99 1.86 -7.23
CA SER A 351 17.15 0.68 -7.45
C SER A 351 16.57 0.20 -6.12
N TYR A 352 17.41 -0.34 -5.24
CA TYR A 352 17.01 -0.81 -3.91
C TYR A 352 17.38 0.21 -2.81
N GLY A 353 16.46 0.49 -1.89
CA GLY A 353 16.64 1.46 -0.82
C GLY A 353 16.04 1.07 0.54
N LEU A 354 15.95 2.04 1.44
CA LEU A 354 15.40 1.85 2.79
C LEU A 354 13.96 1.33 2.76
N LEU A 355 13.11 1.85 1.87
CA LEU A 355 11.73 1.36 1.74
C LEU A 355 11.68 -0.14 1.38
N ASP A 356 12.56 -0.61 0.50
CA ASP A 356 12.67 -2.03 0.16
C ASP A 356 12.99 -2.87 1.40
N GLN A 357 13.99 -2.46 2.17
CA GLN A 357 14.36 -3.14 3.42
C GLN A 357 13.20 -3.19 4.41
N LEU A 358 12.41 -2.11 4.51
CA LEU A 358 11.26 -2.05 5.42
C LEU A 358 10.10 -2.93 4.95
N MET A 359 9.83 -2.96 3.65
CA MET A 359 8.78 -3.82 3.07
C MET A 359 9.15 -5.30 3.13
N GLU A 360 10.44 -5.64 3.00
CA GLU A 360 10.96 -7.01 3.17
C GLU A 360 10.79 -7.57 4.58
N GLU A 361 10.53 -6.72 5.59
CA GLU A 361 10.16 -7.18 6.94
C GLU A 361 8.70 -7.68 7.01
N ILE A 362 7.86 -7.35 6.02
CA ILE A 362 6.41 -7.58 6.05
C ILE A 362 6.05 -8.90 5.36
N PRO A 363 5.37 -9.84 6.06
CA PRO A 363 4.90 -11.07 5.44
C PRO A 363 3.61 -10.86 4.64
N GLY A 364 3.41 -11.69 3.61
CA GLY A 364 2.16 -11.79 2.86
C GLY A 364 1.08 -12.61 3.61
N LYS A 365 0.24 -13.32 2.86
CA LYS A 365 -0.90 -14.09 3.40
C LYS A 365 -0.53 -15.37 4.18
N ASN A 366 0.74 -15.77 4.20
CA ASN A 366 1.24 -16.85 5.08
C ASN A 366 1.65 -16.35 6.47
N ASN A 367 1.53 -15.04 6.71
CA ASN A 367 1.94 -14.36 7.94
C ASN A 367 3.42 -14.64 8.29
N TYR A 368 3.85 -14.35 9.52
CA TYR A 368 5.29 -14.39 9.87
C TYR A 368 5.90 -15.80 9.82
N ALA A 369 5.07 -16.85 9.94
CA ALA A 369 5.50 -18.24 9.80
C ALA A 369 5.73 -18.67 8.34
N GLY A 370 5.45 -17.79 7.36
CA GLY A 370 5.68 -18.06 5.94
C GLY A 370 7.17 -18.24 5.61
N ASN A 371 7.48 -19.35 4.94
CA ASN A 371 8.80 -19.61 4.36
C ASN A 371 8.62 -20.29 3.01
N LEU A 372 8.81 -19.52 1.93
CA LEU A 372 8.59 -19.98 0.56
C LEU A 372 9.79 -19.58 -0.31
N THR A 373 10.01 -20.35 -1.37
CA THR A 373 11.02 -20.10 -2.40
C THR A 373 10.35 -20.01 -3.76
N ASP A 374 10.83 -19.13 -4.63
CA ASP A 374 10.39 -19.01 -6.02
C ASP A 374 11.42 -19.72 -6.91
N ASP A 375 11.04 -20.86 -7.47
CA ASP A 375 11.83 -21.73 -8.35
C ASP A 375 11.19 -21.90 -9.74
N ALA A 376 10.32 -20.96 -10.12
CA ALA A 376 9.63 -20.98 -11.39
C ALA A 376 10.61 -21.05 -12.56
N PHE A 377 10.22 -21.81 -13.59
CA PHE A 377 11.02 -21.99 -14.80
C PHE A 377 12.44 -22.53 -14.58
N GLU A 378 12.65 -23.29 -13.50
CA GLU A 378 13.96 -23.86 -13.12
C GLU A 378 14.99 -22.79 -12.71
N SER A 379 14.54 -21.55 -12.45
CA SER A 379 15.39 -20.46 -12.00
C SER A 379 14.99 -20.06 -10.58
N THR A 380 15.92 -20.21 -9.64
CA THR A 380 15.67 -19.85 -8.24
C THR A 380 15.88 -18.35 -8.03
N ALA A 381 14.94 -17.71 -7.32
CA ALA A 381 15.09 -16.34 -6.86
C ALA A 381 15.97 -16.27 -5.61
N TYR A 382 16.98 -15.41 -5.66
CA TYR A 382 17.93 -15.14 -4.58
C TYR A 382 17.79 -13.71 -4.07
N GLU A 383 18.24 -13.50 -2.83
CA GLU A 383 18.32 -12.17 -2.24
C GLU A 383 19.15 -11.23 -3.13
N TYR A 384 18.63 -10.02 -3.38
CA TYR A 384 19.19 -9.08 -4.35
C TYR A 384 20.66 -8.71 -4.06
N TYR A 385 21.04 -8.64 -2.78
CA TYR A 385 22.38 -8.24 -2.33
C TYR A 385 23.10 -9.24 -1.42
N ALA A 386 22.61 -10.47 -1.30
CA ALA A 386 23.32 -11.48 -0.52
C ALA A 386 24.68 -11.79 -1.16
N LYS A 387 25.74 -11.84 -0.33
CA LYS A 387 27.09 -12.26 -0.75
C LYS A 387 27.10 -13.71 -1.22
N ASP A 388 26.21 -14.52 -0.66
CA ASP A 388 26.00 -15.92 -0.99
C ASP A 388 24.70 -16.04 -1.79
N SER A 389 24.59 -17.05 -2.65
CA SER A 389 23.33 -17.38 -3.35
C SER A 389 22.30 -17.94 -2.36
N LYS A 390 21.85 -17.11 -1.41
CA LYS A 390 20.82 -17.42 -0.43
C LYS A 390 19.46 -17.19 -1.07
N PRO A 391 18.60 -18.23 -1.17
CA PRO A 391 17.24 -18.07 -1.68
C PRO A 391 16.48 -17.02 -0.87
N ILE A 392 15.81 -16.09 -1.56
CA ILE A 392 14.98 -15.09 -0.90
C ILE A 392 13.69 -15.74 -0.39
N ASN A 393 13.27 -15.41 0.84
CA ASN A 393 11.99 -15.86 1.35
C ASN A 393 10.86 -15.07 0.69
N VAL A 394 10.29 -15.63 -0.38
CA VAL A 394 9.25 -14.97 -1.17
C VAL A 394 7.88 -14.93 -0.49
N ALA A 395 7.74 -15.48 0.72
CA ALA A 395 6.54 -15.26 1.55
C ALA A 395 6.46 -13.82 2.11
N TYR A 396 7.54 -13.03 1.98
CA TYR A 396 7.64 -11.65 2.40
C TYR A 396 7.64 -10.71 1.19
N TYR A 397 7.18 -9.48 1.40
CA TYR A 397 7.04 -8.48 0.35
C TYR A 397 8.39 -7.98 -0.16
N HIS A 398 8.65 -8.21 -1.44
CA HIS A 398 9.86 -7.75 -2.12
C HIS A 398 9.54 -7.44 -3.58
N ARG A 399 10.39 -6.64 -4.21
CA ARG A 399 10.28 -6.31 -5.64
C ARG A 399 11.57 -6.54 -6.41
N TYR A 400 12.72 -6.47 -5.75
CA TYR A 400 14.01 -6.82 -6.34
C TYR A 400 14.43 -8.23 -5.93
N PHE A 401 14.96 -8.99 -6.89
CA PHE A 401 15.56 -10.30 -6.65
C PHE A 401 16.63 -10.59 -7.70
N ARG A 402 17.40 -11.66 -7.51
CA ARG A 402 18.43 -12.11 -8.46
C ARG A 402 18.16 -13.55 -8.90
N THR A 403 18.47 -13.89 -10.15
CA THR A 403 18.47 -15.27 -10.66
C THR A 403 19.90 -15.76 -10.92
N THR A 404 20.10 -17.08 -10.98
CA THR A 404 21.39 -17.67 -11.40
C THR A 404 21.64 -17.50 -12.88
N ASP A 405 20.59 -17.65 -13.68
CA ASP A 405 20.64 -17.47 -15.12
C ASP A 405 20.53 -15.98 -15.44
N LYS A 406 21.34 -15.54 -16.41
CA LYS A 406 21.21 -14.20 -16.99
C LYS A 406 20.12 -14.21 -18.04
N ASP A 407 19.42 -13.09 -18.14
CA ASP A 407 18.51 -12.86 -19.25
C ASP A 407 19.27 -12.59 -20.57
N ALA A 408 18.51 -12.39 -21.64
CA ALA A 408 19.06 -12.07 -22.96
C ALA A 408 19.85 -10.75 -22.98
N MET A 409 19.63 -9.90 -21.98
CA MET A 409 20.33 -8.64 -21.78
C MET A 409 21.48 -8.79 -20.75
N GLY A 410 21.99 -10.01 -20.55
CA GLY A 410 23.13 -10.30 -19.67
C GLY A 410 22.91 -10.00 -18.18
N THR A 411 21.68 -9.68 -17.77
CA THR A 411 21.35 -9.19 -16.44
C THR A 411 20.77 -10.33 -15.58
N SER A 412 21.24 -10.45 -14.34
CA SER A 412 20.71 -11.41 -13.35
C SER A 412 19.82 -10.75 -12.29
N SER A 413 19.89 -9.42 -12.19
CA SER A 413 19.04 -8.58 -11.37
C SER A 413 17.67 -8.42 -12.01
N GLN A 414 16.62 -8.77 -11.29
CA GLN A 414 15.24 -8.73 -11.78
C GLN A 414 14.37 -7.88 -10.87
N HIS A 415 13.34 -7.27 -11.47
CA HIS A 415 12.34 -6.46 -10.80
C HIS A 415 10.93 -7.03 -11.04
N ARG A 416 10.16 -7.20 -9.97
CA ARG A 416 8.77 -7.67 -10.04
C ARG A 416 7.85 -6.52 -10.45
N GLY A 417 6.92 -6.77 -11.36
CA GLY A 417 6.00 -5.74 -11.86
C GLY A 417 6.45 -5.03 -13.13
N TYR A 418 7.53 -5.52 -13.77
CA TYR A 418 8.09 -4.95 -15.00
C TYR A 418 8.47 -3.47 -14.82
N ALA A 419 7.64 -2.53 -15.28
CA ALA A 419 7.87 -1.10 -15.19
C ALA A 419 7.35 -0.46 -13.89
N ASP A 420 6.50 -1.15 -13.13
CA ASP A 420 5.84 -0.61 -11.94
C ASP A 420 6.83 -0.42 -10.79
N THR A 421 7.27 0.81 -10.55
CA THR A 421 8.31 1.06 -9.54
C THR A 421 7.82 0.91 -8.11
N ASN A 422 6.52 0.76 -7.84
CA ASN A 422 5.96 0.89 -6.50
C ASN A 422 5.42 -0.41 -5.91
N ILE A 423 5.26 -1.45 -6.72
CA ILE A 423 4.63 -2.70 -6.30
C ILE A 423 5.59 -3.62 -5.55
N PHE A 424 5.12 -4.20 -4.46
CA PHE A 424 5.77 -5.28 -3.74
C PHE A 424 4.94 -6.55 -3.85
N MET A 425 5.59 -7.71 -3.99
CA MET A 425 4.91 -8.99 -4.18
C MET A 425 5.35 -10.01 -3.15
N ALA A 426 4.40 -10.84 -2.71
CA ALA A 426 4.65 -11.97 -1.82
C ALA A 426 3.88 -13.21 -2.32
N MET A 427 4.55 -14.35 -2.37
CA MET A 427 3.94 -15.66 -2.63
C MET A 427 3.15 -16.15 -1.44
N THR A 428 2.17 -17.01 -1.73
CA THR A 428 1.35 -17.63 -0.69
C THR A 428 0.93 -19.06 -1.04
N THR A 429 0.67 -19.88 -0.03
CA THR A 429 0.06 -21.21 -0.19
C THR A 429 -1.44 -21.20 0.08
N GLN A 430 -2.03 -20.06 0.41
CA GLN A 430 -3.45 -19.97 0.78
C GLN A 430 -4.35 -20.36 -0.41
N PRO A 431 -5.22 -21.38 -0.28
CA PRO A 431 -6.08 -21.83 -1.37
C PRO A 431 -7.12 -20.78 -1.79
N GLN A 432 -7.43 -19.82 -0.91
CA GLN A 432 -8.35 -18.71 -1.17
C GLN A 432 -7.79 -17.71 -2.19
N VAL A 433 -6.47 -17.61 -2.35
CA VAL A 433 -5.84 -16.73 -3.35
C VAL A 433 -5.81 -17.47 -4.68
N ALA A 434 -6.21 -16.85 -5.79
CA ALA A 434 -6.31 -17.50 -7.09
C ALA A 434 -4.96 -18.05 -7.58
N PRO A 435 -4.93 -19.27 -8.16
CA PRO A 435 -3.70 -19.84 -8.72
C PRO A 435 -3.44 -19.26 -10.10
N MET A 436 -2.18 -19.03 -10.40
CA MET A 436 -1.69 -18.84 -11.76
C MET A 436 -0.91 -20.10 -12.14
N THR A 437 -1.43 -20.83 -13.13
CA THR A 437 -0.83 -22.09 -13.59
C THR A 437 -0.35 -21.95 -15.02
N VAL A 438 0.91 -22.29 -15.26
CA VAL A 438 1.51 -22.32 -16.60
C VAL A 438 2.21 -23.65 -16.85
N LYS A 439 2.00 -24.23 -18.03
CA LYS A 439 2.73 -25.41 -18.49
C LYS A 439 3.86 -24.94 -19.42
N SER A 440 5.10 -25.11 -18.99
CA SER A 440 6.29 -24.80 -19.80
C SER A 440 6.93 -26.10 -20.29
N CYS A 441 7.20 -26.19 -21.59
CA CYS A 441 7.79 -27.38 -22.21
C CYS A 441 9.15 -27.03 -22.79
N LYS A 442 10.23 -27.60 -22.23
CA LYS A 442 11.61 -27.45 -22.72
C LYS A 442 12.13 -28.80 -23.16
N ARG A 443 12.62 -28.90 -24.40
CA ARG A 443 13.17 -30.14 -24.99
C ARG A 443 12.24 -31.37 -24.80
N ARG A 444 10.93 -31.19 -25.05
CA ARG A 444 9.86 -32.19 -24.89
C ARG A 444 9.54 -32.63 -23.44
N VAL A 445 10.20 -32.07 -22.42
CA VAL A 445 9.82 -32.23 -21.02
C VAL A 445 8.95 -31.06 -20.61
N CYS A 446 7.71 -31.34 -20.20
CA CYS A 446 6.78 -30.33 -19.75
C CYS A 446 6.68 -30.30 -18.23
N LYS A 447 6.91 -29.13 -17.63
CA LYS A 447 6.70 -28.86 -16.21
C LYS A 447 5.52 -27.89 -16.04
N THR A 448 4.73 -28.12 -15.00
CA THR A 448 3.61 -27.24 -14.65
C THR A 448 4.00 -26.46 -13.41
N TYR A 449 3.97 -25.14 -13.51
CA TYR A 449 4.21 -24.23 -12.40
C TYR A 449 2.87 -23.69 -11.94
N THR A 450 2.61 -23.73 -10.64
CA THR A 450 1.42 -23.12 -10.03
C THR A 450 1.86 -22.24 -8.88
N GLN A 451 1.58 -20.95 -8.98
CA GLN A 451 1.93 -19.97 -7.96
C GLN A 451 0.71 -19.15 -7.55
N ARG A 452 0.75 -18.57 -6.35
CA ARG A 452 -0.26 -17.65 -5.85
C ARG A 452 0.46 -16.43 -5.31
N TRP A 453 -0.02 -15.26 -5.69
CA TRP A 453 0.64 -13.99 -5.41
C TRP A 453 -0.31 -13.00 -4.76
N THR A 454 0.25 -12.22 -3.84
CA THR A 454 -0.36 -11.07 -3.22
C THR A 454 0.51 -9.85 -3.47
N TYR A 455 -0.13 -8.68 -3.56
CA TYR A 455 0.47 -7.44 -4.02
C TYR A 455 0.31 -6.38 -2.94
N ALA A 456 1.32 -5.57 -2.68
CA ALA A 456 1.25 -4.52 -1.68
C ALA A 456 1.97 -3.23 -2.05
N VAL A 457 1.52 -2.13 -1.45
CA VAL A 457 2.19 -0.83 -1.43
C VAL A 457 2.16 -0.27 -0.01
N PRO A 458 3.15 0.54 0.41
CA PRO A 458 3.12 1.18 1.72
C PRO A 458 1.97 2.21 1.80
N LEU A 459 1.35 2.38 2.96
CA LEU A 459 0.30 3.39 3.20
C LEU A 459 0.85 4.57 4.00
N GLU A 460 1.24 4.31 5.25
CA GLU A 460 1.69 5.33 6.19
C GLU A 460 2.58 4.75 7.28
N VAL A 461 3.51 5.56 7.77
CA VAL A 461 4.26 5.28 9.00
C VAL A 461 3.55 5.97 10.16
N ILE A 462 3.22 5.20 11.19
CA ILE A 462 2.59 5.67 12.42
C ILE A 462 3.58 5.49 13.57
N TYR A 463 3.96 6.58 14.23
CA TYR A 463 4.71 6.51 15.49
C TYR A 463 3.72 6.28 16.63
N MET A 464 3.70 5.07 17.16
CA MET A 464 3.03 4.81 18.42
C MET A 464 3.82 5.45 19.55
N THR A 465 3.12 6.02 20.52
CA THR A 465 3.74 6.78 21.62
C THR A 465 3.33 6.20 22.98
N PRO A 466 4.04 6.54 24.07
CA PRO A 466 3.68 6.09 25.42
C PRO A 466 2.26 6.49 25.87
N LEU A 467 1.66 7.51 25.24
CA LEU A 467 0.29 7.95 25.56
C LEU A 467 -0.75 6.86 25.36
N TYR A 468 -0.44 5.83 24.57
CA TYR A 468 -1.33 4.72 24.25
C TYR A 468 -1.54 3.77 25.44
N ARG A 469 -0.72 3.88 26.50
CA ARG A 469 -0.85 3.08 27.73
C ARG A 469 -0.75 3.92 29.00
N TRP A 470 -0.34 5.18 28.89
CA TRP A 470 -0.16 6.03 30.05
C TRP A 470 -1.50 6.38 30.70
N ASN A 471 -1.70 5.85 31.90
CA ASN A 471 -2.91 5.98 32.70
C ASN A 471 -2.55 6.42 34.14
N PRO A 472 -2.14 7.69 34.33
CA PRO A 472 -1.65 8.16 35.62
C PRO A 472 -2.73 8.26 36.69
N TYR A 473 -4.01 8.26 36.30
CA TYR A 473 -5.15 8.32 37.21
C TYR A 473 -5.77 6.94 37.50
N ASP A 474 -5.15 5.85 37.05
CA ASP A 474 -5.66 4.48 37.21
C ASP A 474 -7.13 4.30 36.77
N ILE A 475 -7.49 4.92 35.64
CA ILE A 475 -8.82 4.81 35.04
C ILE A 475 -9.06 3.38 34.55
N GLU A 476 -10.16 2.78 34.98
CA GLU A 476 -10.48 1.39 34.65
C GLU A 476 -10.89 1.23 33.18
N PHE A 477 -10.28 0.27 32.48
CA PHE A 477 -10.68 -0.10 31.11
C PHE A 477 -11.79 -1.15 31.15
N LYS A 478 -13.01 -0.73 30.80
CA LYS A 478 -14.25 -1.51 30.79
C LYS A 478 -14.43 -2.39 29.55
N GLY A 479 -13.37 -2.64 28.78
CA GLY A 479 -13.39 -3.61 27.68
C GLY A 479 -13.77 -3.06 26.29
N LYS A 480 -14.09 -4.00 25.39
CA LYS A 480 -14.42 -3.73 23.99
C LYS A 480 -15.88 -3.32 23.81
N THR A 481 -16.14 -2.47 22.83
CA THR A 481 -17.47 -1.96 22.50
C THR A 481 -18.42 -3.12 22.24
N GLY A 482 -19.61 -3.06 22.82
CA GLY A 482 -20.60 -4.13 22.74
C GLY A 482 -20.65 -5.05 23.95
N SER A 483 -19.56 -5.12 24.76
CA SER A 483 -19.56 -5.87 26.02
C SER A 483 -20.49 -5.21 27.07
N LYS A 484 -20.92 -5.98 28.07
CA LYS A 484 -21.78 -5.47 29.15
C LYS A 484 -21.06 -4.40 29.96
N GLU A 485 -19.77 -4.59 30.19
CA GLU A 485 -18.88 -3.72 30.95
C GLU A 485 -18.69 -2.39 30.22
N ALA A 486 -18.47 -2.42 28.90
CA ALA A 486 -18.27 -1.21 28.11
C ALA A 486 -19.52 -0.30 28.06
N ARG A 487 -20.73 -0.86 28.24
CA ARG A 487 -21.97 -0.07 28.31
C ARG A 487 -22.07 0.79 29.57
N VAL A 488 -21.39 0.39 30.65
CA VAL A 488 -21.39 1.13 31.92
C VAL A 488 -20.76 2.52 31.78
N VAL A 489 -19.80 2.67 30.85
CA VAL A 489 -19.09 3.94 30.59
C VAL A 489 -20.06 5.09 30.31
N THR A 490 -21.13 4.83 29.55
CA THR A 490 -22.15 5.82 29.16
C THR A 490 -23.51 5.58 29.82
N TYR A 491 -23.60 4.68 30.79
CA TYR A 491 -24.85 4.36 31.47
C TYR A 491 -25.42 5.59 32.20
N ALA A 492 -26.74 5.63 32.37
CA ALA A 492 -27.46 6.75 33.01
C ALA A 492 -27.24 8.12 32.33
N GLY A 493 -27.00 8.14 31.01
CA GLY A 493 -26.87 9.40 30.25
C GLY A 493 -25.52 10.10 30.41
N ARG A 494 -24.50 9.40 30.94
CA ARG A 494 -23.11 9.87 31.00
C ARG A 494 -22.59 10.15 29.58
N ASN A 495 -22.07 11.36 29.38
CA ASN A 495 -21.67 11.87 28.07
C ASN A 495 -20.24 12.43 28.03
N GLY A 496 -19.50 12.30 29.14
CA GLY A 496 -18.15 12.82 29.31
C GLY A 496 -18.11 14.26 29.81
N GLY A 497 -19.21 14.76 30.40
CA GLY A 497 -19.22 16.05 31.10
C GLY A 497 -18.26 16.07 32.28
N ILE A 498 -17.91 17.27 32.76
CA ILE A 498 -16.97 17.46 33.87
C ILE A 498 -17.61 17.31 35.25
N GLU A 499 -18.94 17.22 35.31
CA GLU A 499 -19.69 16.92 36.54
C GLU A 499 -19.71 15.41 36.81
N LYS A 500 -19.73 15.00 38.08
CA LYS A 500 -19.58 13.59 38.48
C LYS A 500 -20.65 12.65 37.93
N ASP A 501 -21.88 13.14 37.76
CA ASP A 501 -23.02 12.42 37.19
C ASP A 501 -22.97 12.34 35.65
N ARG A 502 -22.27 13.28 34.98
CA ARG A 502 -22.11 13.35 33.52
C ARG A 502 -20.81 12.77 32.99
N ALA A 503 -19.78 12.68 33.83
CA ALA A 503 -18.48 12.07 33.50
C ALA A 503 -18.63 10.62 33.04
N PHE A 504 -17.76 10.14 32.17
CA PHE A 504 -17.76 8.71 31.82
C PHE A 504 -17.36 7.85 33.02
N ASN A 505 -17.93 6.67 33.15
CA ASN A 505 -17.56 5.73 34.23
C ASN A 505 -16.45 4.78 33.76
N GLY A 506 -15.19 5.19 33.93
CA GLY A 506 -14.04 4.51 33.33
C GLY A 506 -13.90 4.79 31.83
N THR A 507 -13.08 3.98 31.16
CA THR A 507 -12.76 4.09 29.72
C THR A 507 -13.11 2.79 28.99
N ALA A 508 -13.30 2.83 27.66
CA ALA A 508 -13.57 1.65 26.85
C ALA A 508 -13.07 1.85 25.42
N SER A 509 -13.13 0.80 24.59
CA SER A 509 -12.53 0.86 23.24
C SER A 509 -13.06 1.95 22.30
N LYS A 510 -14.29 2.49 22.48
CA LYS A 510 -14.87 3.63 21.72
C LYS A 510 -14.80 4.97 22.47
N TYR A 511 -14.47 4.92 23.77
CA TYR A 511 -14.37 6.07 24.66
C TYR A 511 -13.01 6.04 25.36
N TYR A 512 -11.95 5.98 24.56
CA TYR A 512 -10.58 5.78 24.99
C TYR A 512 -9.92 7.10 25.39
N TYR A 513 -10.22 7.52 26.62
CA TYR A 513 -9.71 8.75 27.25
C TYR A 513 -8.94 8.40 28.53
N GLN A 514 -7.63 8.64 28.54
CA GLN A 514 -6.75 8.38 29.69
C GLN A 514 -5.66 9.45 29.88
N THR A 515 -5.30 10.17 28.82
CA THR A 515 -4.21 11.14 28.84
C THR A 515 -4.65 12.40 29.61
N PRO A 516 -3.90 12.85 30.63
CA PRO A 516 -4.21 14.09 31.34
C PRO A 516 -4.40 15.27 30.39
N ALA A 517 -5.44 16.07 30.62
CA ALA A 517 -5.71 17.25 29.79
C ALA A 517 -4.54 18.25 29.85
N GLU A 518 -3.93 18.38 31.03
CA GLU A 518 -2.81 19.26 31.34
C GLU A 518 -1.51 18.86 30.62
N PHE A 519 -1.43 17.65 30.05
CA PHE A 519 -0.27 17.27 29.24
C PHE A 519 -0.11 18.20 28.02
N PHE A 520 -1.23 18.64 27.43
CA PHE A 520 -1.27 19.56 26.29
C PHE A 520 -1.55 21.00 26.74
N SER A 521 -0.98 21.97 26.03
CA SER A 521 -1.21 23.41 26.23
C SER A 521 -2.24 24.01 25.26
N GLY A 522 -2.68 23.25 24.25
CA GLY A 522 -3.62 23.72 23.23
C GLY A 522 -4.66 22.68 22.80
N THR A 523 -5.65 23.10 22.01
CA THR A 523 -6.67 22.22 21.42
C THR A 523 -6.23 21.69 20.04
N THR A 524 -6.91 20.67 19.54
CA THR A 524 -6.77 20.26 18.13
C THR A 524 -7.23 21.40 17.21
N THR A 525 -6.38 21.82 16.26
CA THR A 525 -6.62 23.01 15.42
C THR A 525 -7.38 22.74 14.13
N GLU A 526 -7.35 21.50 13.62
CA GLU A 526 -8.11 21.09 12.44
C GLU A 526 -9.25 20.17 12.90
N LYS A 527 -10.49 20.62 12.78
CA LYS A 527 -11.70 19.83 13.06
C LYS A 527 -12.26 19.28 11.76
N ASP A 528 -12.54 17.99 11.72
CA ASP A 528 -13.28 17.34 10.63
C ASP A 528 -14.63 16.80 11.09
N SER A 529 -15.60 16.71 10.18
CA SER A 529 -16.89 16.06 10.42
C SER A 529 -16.77 14.57 10.73
N ALA A 530 -15.72 13.90 10.25
CA ALA A 530 -15.46 12.49 10.58
C ALA A 530 -14.64 12.31 11.87
N ASP A 531 -14.08 13.37 12.46
CA ASP A 531 -13.38 13.27 13.74
C ASP A 531 -14.39 12.95 14.86
N THR A 532 -14.10 11.92 15.66
CA THR A 532 -15.01 11.47 16.71
C THR A 532 -14.57 11.86 18.12
N SER A 533 -13.37 12.41 18.27
CA SER A 533 -12.82 12.79 19.57
C SER A 533 -13.44 14.08 20.09
N LYS A 534 -13.75 14.10 21.39
CA LYS A 534 -14.05 15.33 22.14
C LYS A 534 -12.73 15.91 22.66
N GLY A 535 -12.67 17.23 22.83
CA GLY A 535 -11.45 17.92 23.28
C GLY A 535 -10.98 17.49 24.67
N ILE A 536 -11.72 17.90 25.70
CA ILE A 536 -11.52 17.50 27.10
C ILE A 536 -12.82 16.88 27.60
N VAL A 537 -12.72 15.76 28.32
CA VAL A 537 -13.86 15.07 28.93
C VAL A 537 -13.56 14.75 30.40
N GLY A 538 -14.62 14.63 31.20
CA GLY A 538 -14.55 14.07 32.54
C GLY A 538 -14.67 12.55 32.51
N VAL A 539 -13.77 11.85 33.21
CA VAL A 539 -13.81 10.40 33.39
C VAL A 539 -13.62 10.08 34.87
N LEU A 540 -14.45 9.18 35.40
CA LEU A 540 -14.31 8.66 36.75
C LEU A 540 -13.17 7.65 36.79
N ASP A 541 -12.24 7.85 37.72
CA ASP A 541 -11.27 6.82 38.10
C ASP A 541 -11.90 5.72 38.98
N LYS A 542 -11.11 4.75 39.43
CA LYS A 542 -11.58 3.66 40.29
C LYS A 542 -12.12 4.14 41.64
N ASN A 543 -11.70 5.31 42.11
CA ASN A 543 -12.18 5.90 43.37
C ASN A 543 -13.48 6.71 43.15
N GLY A 544 -13.90 6.91 41.90
CA GLY A 544 -15.06 7.70 41.54
C GLY A 544 -14.80 9.21 41.53
N ASP A 545 -13.54 9.62 41.46
CA ASP A 545 -13.15 11.02 41.29
C ASP A 545 -13.17 11.39 39.80
N VAL A 546 -13.63 12.60 39.50
CA VAL A 546 -13.63 13.10 38.12
C VAL A 546 -12.22 13.54 37.74
N ARG A 547 -11.69 12.96 36.66
CA ARG A 547 -10.41 13.30 36.06
C ARG A 547 -10.63 13.96 34.71
N ARG A 548 -9.92 15.06 34.47
CA ARG A 548 -9.95 15.79 33.19
C ARG A 548 -8.93 15.18 32.27
N VAL A 549 -9.41 14.52 31.22
CA VAL A 549 -8.57 13.79 30.29
C VAL A 549 -8.94 14.11 28.85
N THR A 550 -7.99 13.83 27.95
CA THR A 550 -8.21 13.82 26.51
C THR A 550 -8.00 12.42 25.94
N SER A 551 -8.35 12.29 24.67
CA SER A 551 -8.28 11.06 23.90
C SER A 551 -6.84 10.53 23.83
N SER A 552 -6.65 9.22 24.02
CA SER A 552 -5.32 8.59 24.13
C SER A 552 -4.88 7.80 22.89
N GLY A 553 -5.81 7.55 21.97
CA GLY A 553 -5.52 6.86 20.71
C GLY A 553 -4.75 7.71 19.70
N THR A 554 -4.55 7.14 18.52
CA THR A 554 -3.75 7.72 17.45
C THR A 554 -4.33 9.05 16.96
N LYS A 555 -3.47 10.07 16.87
CA LYS A 555 -3.75 11.35 16.20
C LYS A 555 -2.88 11.49 14.96
N ILE A 556 -3.27 12.34 14.01
CA ILE A 556 -2.40 12.70 12.88
C ILE A 556 -1.30 13.65 13.36
N VAL A 557 -1.72 14.70 14.06
CA VAL A 557 -0.84 15.68 14.73
C VAL A 557 -1.33 15.84 16.17
N LEU A 558 -0.43 15.71 17.13
CA LEU A 558 -0.70 15.96 18.53
C LEU A 558 -1.01 17.46 18.75
N PRO A 559 -1.91 17.79 19.69
CA PRO A 559 -2.05 19.16 20.17
C PRO A 559 -0.72 19.72 20.67
N GLU A 560 -0.67 21.02 20.85
CA GLU A 560 0.53 21.68 21.36
C GLU A 560 0.95 21.11 22.71
N ILE A 561 2.23 20.73 22.82
CA ILE A 561 2.85 20.31 24.07
C ILE A 561 3.76 21.44 24.53
N GLU A 562 3.56 21.88 25.76
CA GLU A 562 4.29 23.00 26.36
C GLU A 562 5.81 22.81 26.24
N GLY A 563 6.49 23.84 25.69
CA GLY A 563 7.94 23.85 25.50
C GLY A 563 8.46 23.00 24.33
N ILE A 564 7.59 22.37 23.54
CA ILE A 564 7.96 21.49 22.41
C ILE A 564 7.23 21.88 21.13
N GLY A 565 5.96 22.27 21.22
CA GLY A 565 5.11 22.58 20.08
C GLY A 565 4.26 21.38 19.63
N ARG A 566 3.84 21.40 18.36
CA ARG A 566 3.00 20.35 17.76
C ARG A 566 3.87 19.26 17.13
N LEU A 567 3.50 18.00 17.34
CA LEU A 567 4.24 16.85 16.82
C LEU A 567 3.35 15.99 15.94
N ARG A 568 3.85 15.64 14.74
CA ARG A 568 3.17 14.72 13.83
C ARG A 568 3.49 13.28 14.20
N THR A 569 2.46 12.44 14.24
CA THR A 569 2.58 11.00 14.54
C THR A 569 2.20 10.11 13.37
N ARG A 570 1.47 10.61 12.37
CA ARG A 570 1.12 9.87 11.13
C ARG A 570 1.78 10.52 9.91
N TYR A 571 2.50 9.71 9.15
CA TYR A 571 3.24 10.10 7.95
C TYR A 571 2.77 9.25 6.78
N PRO A 572 1.79 9.70 5.99
CA PRO A 572 1.38 9.01 4.77
C PRO A 572 2.56 8.93 3.80
N VAL A 573 2.92 7.73 3.36
CA VAL A 573 4.06 7.48 2.44
C VAL A 573 3.65 6.75 1.17
N MET A 574 2.34 6.65 0.94
CA MET A 574 1.80 5.92 -0.20
C MET A 574 2.16 6.57 -1.54
N PRO A 575 2.56 5.78 -2.56
CA PRO A 575 2.80 6.29 -3.90
C PRO A 575 1.49 6.68 -4.60
N ILE A 576 1.60 7.56 -5.61
CA ILE A 576 0.49 7.97 -6.47
C ILE A 576 0.63 7.27 -7.82
N HIS A 577 -0.46 6.71 -8.32
CA HIS A 577 -0.46 5.98 -9.60
C HIS A 577 0.08 6.83 -10.76
N ALA A 578 -0.32 8.10 -10.80
CA ALA A 578 0.12 9.05 -11.80
C ALA A 578 1.63 9.32 -11.78
N GLU A 579 2.36 9.08 -10.67
CA GLU A 579 3.82 9.29 -10.60
C GLU A 579 4.60 8.41 -11.59
N GLY A 580 4.03 7.27 -12.01
CA GLY A 580 4.60 6.42 -13.05
C GLY A 580 4.49 7.01 -14.47
N GLN A 581 3.58 7.97 -14.70
CA GLN A 581 3.31 8.54 -16.02
C GLN A 581 4.44 9.42 -16.52
N ALA A 582 4.73 9.35 -17.82
CA ALA A 582 5.69 10.23 -18.47
C ALA A 582 5.34 11.72 -18.24
N THR A 583 4.08 12.10 -18.39
CA THR A 583 3.63 13.49 -18.16
C THR A 583 3.87 13.94 -16.71
N TRP A 584 3.67 13.07 -15.72
CA TRP A 584 3.90 13.42 -14.32
C TRP A 584 5.39 13.56 -14.00
N LYS A 585 6.23 12.71 -14.61
CA LYS A 585 7.69 12.79 -14.50
C LYS A 585 8.21 14.12 -15.03
N GLU A 586 7.80 14.51 -16.24
CA GLU A 586 8.15 15.81 -16.84
C GLU A 586 7.61 16.99 -16.01
N LEU A 587 6.35 16.90 -15.54
CA LEU A 587 5.77 17.95 -14.71
C LEU A 587 6.47 18.08 -13.35
N SER A 588 6.90 16.96 -12.76
CA SER A 588 7.65 16.96 -11.50
C SER A 588 9.04 17.55 -11.69
N ALA A 589 9.73 17.21 -12.78
CA ALA A 589 11.01 17.81 -13.13
C ALA A 589 10.89 19.33 -13.36
N LEU A 590 9.86 19.77 -14.11
CA LEU A 590 9.58 21.19 -14.32
C LEU A 590 9.24 21.91 -13.00
N LYS A 591 8.47 21.25 -12.12
CA LYS A 591 8.17 21.78 -10.79
C LYS A 591 9.45 22.03 -10.01
N ASP A 592 10.37 21.07 -9.97
CA ASP A 592 11.63 21.21 -9.24
C ASP A 592 12.52 22.30 -9.85
N LEU A 593 12.59 22.37 -11.19
CA LEU A 593 13.30 23.43 -11.93
C LEU A 593 12.78 24.85 -11.57
N VAL A 594 11.46 25.01 -11.37
CA VAL A 594 10.81 26.30 -11.06
C VAL A 594 10.78 26.60 -9.56
N MET A 595 10.66 25.59 -8.70
CA MET A 595 10.54 25.79 -7.25
C MET A 595 11.90 25.81 -6.54
N GLU A 596 12.92 25.19 -7.15
CA GLU A 596 14.31 25.15 -6.68
C GLU A 596 15.26 25.82 -7.69
N GLN A 597 14.82 26.91 -8.33
CA GLN A 597 15.58 27.62 -9.39
C GLN A 597 17.07 27.78 -9.11
N PRO A 598 17.53 28.25 -7.93
CA PRO A 598 18.95 28.42 -7.68
C PRO A 598 19.72 27.10 -7.89
N ARG A 599 19.16 25.97 -7.46
CA ARG A 599 19.80 24.65 -7.53
C ARG A 599 19.98 24.16 -8.97
N TYR A 600 19.07 24.53 -9.87
CA TYR A 600 18.98 24.01 -11.23
C TYR A 600 19.24 25.06 -12.31
N LEU A 601 19.88 26.20 -11.98
CA LEU A 601 20.16 27.26 -12.95
C LEU A 601 20.89 26.78 -14.20
N SER A 602 21.82 25.82 -14.07
CA SER A 602 22.57 25.27 -15.20
C SER A 602 21.73 24.46 -16.19
N MET A 603 20.49 24.10 -15.84
CA MET A 603 19.56 23.40 -16.73
C MET A 603 18.70 24.35 -17.57
N TYR A 604 18.76 25.66 -17.32
CA TYR A 604 18.03 26.66 -18.11
C TYR A 604 18.82 27.03 -19.37
N ASN A 605 18.18 26.97 -20.53
CA ASN A 605 18.77 27.48 -21.78
C ASN A 605 19.04 28.99 -21.72
N GLU A 606 18.17 29.74 -21.04
CA GLU A 606 18.32 31.17 -20.78
C GLU A 606 18.04 31.45 -19.31
N LEU A 607 18.85 32.31 -18.69
CA LEU A 607 18.72 32.61 -17.27
C LEU A 607 17.36 33.22 -16.95
N PRO A 608 16.70 32.79 -15.85
CA PRO A 608 15.49 33.44 -15.38
C PRO A 608 15.70 34.93 -15.10
N VAL A 609 14.69 35.74 -15.41
CA VAL A 609 14.69 37.20 -15.17
C VAL A 609 14.98 37.48 -13.70
N GLY A 610 16.02 38.29 -13.42
CA GLY A 610 16.43 38.67 -12.07
C GLY A 610 17.61 37.86 -11.49
N VAL A 611 18.12 36.87 -12.20
CA VAL A 611 19.36 36.14 -11.85
C VAL A 611 20.56 36.84 -12.51
N ASN A 612 21.55 37.29 -11.71
CA ASN A 612 22.76 37.94 -12.24
C ASN A 612 23.94 36.96 -12.36
N SER A 613 24.95 37.30 -13.17
CA SER A 613 26.15 36.49 -13.39
C SER A 613 26.97 36.21 -12.12
N VAL A 614 26.84 37.04 -11.08
CA VAL A 614 27.48 36.83 -9.78
C VAL A 614 26.82 35.68 -9.01
N MET A 615 25.50 35.50 -9.11
CA MET A 615 24.80 34.34 -8.52
C MET A 615 25.21 33.02 -9.19
N LEU A 616 25.44 33.02 -10.50
CA LEU A 616 25.97 31.84 -11.23
C LEU A 616 27.35 31.40 -10.73
N SER A 617 28.25 32.36 -10.49
CA SER A 617 29.62 32.08 -10.04
C SER A 617 29.71 31.40 -8.65
N ASN A 618 28.72 31.65 -7.79
CA ASN A 618 28.60 31.01 -6.48
C ASN A 618 27.89 29.64 -6.54
N LEU A 619 27.10 29.39 -7.60
CA LEU A 619 26.33 28.15 -7.79
C LEU A 619 27.12 27.03 -8.48
N ASN A 620 28.07 27.37 -9.36
CA ASN A 620 29.04 26.41 -9.90
C ASN A 620 29.95 25.78 -8.83
N LYS A 621 29.98 26.31 -7.61
CA LYS A 621 30.65 25.69 -6.45
C LYS A 621 29.75 24.74 -5.65
N THR A 622 28.43 24.77 -5.84
CA THR A 622 27.45 24.02 -5.03
C THR A 622 26.68 22.94 -5.77
N VAL A 623 26.65 22.96 -7.11
CA VAL A 623 26.40 21.73 -7.89
C VAL A 623 27.67 20.91 -7.83
N ALA A 624 27.87 20.21 -6.72
CA ALA A 624 29.04 19.41 -6.51
C ALA A 624 29.12 18.37 -7.63
N SER A 625 30.10 18.55 -8.53
CA SER A 625 30.21 17.85 -9.81
C SER A 625 30.00 16.35 -9.63
N ASP A 626 28.89 15.83 -10.17
CA ASP A 626 28.69 14.39 -10.23
C ASP A 626 29.91 13.76 -10.93
N MET A 627 30.51 12.76 -10.30
CA MET A 627 31.65 12.05 -10.85
C MET A 627 31.16 10.91 -11.71
N LEU A 628 31.53 10.94 -12.99
CA LEU A 628 31.30 9.83 -13.90
C LEU A 628 32.49 8.87 -13.80
N LEU A 629 32.22 7.65 -13.35
CA LEU A 629 33.18 6.57 -13.31
C LEU A 629 32.94 5.62 -14.48
N GLU A 630 34.00 5.09 -15.06
CA GLU A 630 33.94 4.16 -16.19
C GLU A 630 34.67 2.85 -15.87
N THR A 631 34.12 1.75 -16.39
CA THR A 631 34.82 0.46 -16.48
C THR A 631 34.85 -0.05 -17.92
N SER A 632 35.95 -0.70 -18.29
CA SER A 632 36.23 -1.20 -19.64
C SER A 632 36.87 -2.59 -19.61
N THR A 633 36.69 -3.36 -20.69
CA THR A 633 37.28 -4.69 -20.86
C THR A 633 38.77 -4.59 -21.27
N PRO A 634 39.65 -5.55 -20.90
CA PRO A 634 41.09 -5.43 -21.14
C PRO A 634 41.54 -5.47 -22.61
N SER A 635 40.82 -6.15 -23.51
CA SER A 635 40.98 -6.11 -24.98
C SER A 635 40.05 -7.13 -25.66
N GLY A 636 39.36 -6.74 -26.75
CA GLY A 636 38.77 -7.67 -27.74
C GLY A 636 37.25 -7.57 -27.99
N ASN A 637 36.46 -7.10 -27.02
CA ASN A 637 35.04 -6.74 -27.18
C ASN A 637 34.84 -5.42 -26.41
N GLU A 638 35.03 -4.30 -27.12
CA GLU A 638 35.11 -2.97 -26.52
C GLU A 638 33.73 -2.41 -26.25
N HIS A 639 33.31 -2.46 -24.99
CA HIS A 639 32.22 -1.63 -24.50
C HIS A 639 32.51 -1.20 -23.07
N THR A 640 32.01 -0.01 -22.74
CA THR A 640 32.20 0.59 -21.44
C THR A 640 30.86 0.83 -20.79
N HIS A 641 30.86 0.79 -19.46
CA HIS A 641 29.72 1.25 -18.69
C HIS A 641 30.13 2.40 -17.80
N THR A 642 29.19 3.32 -17.65
CA THR A 642 29.35 4.51 -16.83
C THR A 642 28.55 4.38 -15.54
N ILE A 643 29.04 5.02 -14.50
CA ILE A 643 28.40 5.12 -13.19
C ILE A 643 28.47 6.58 -12.79
N ARG A 644 27.31 7.19 -12.57
CA ARG A 644 27.23 8.56 -12.07
C ARG A 644 27.16 8.54 -10.55
N LEU A 645 28.13 9.16 -9.90
CA LEU A 645 28.19 9.32 -8.44
C LEU A 645 27.97 10.78 -8.08
N SER A 646 27.05 11.05 -7.16
CA SER A 646 26.93 12.38 -6.56
C SER A 646 28.15 12.70 -5.69
N ALA A 647 28.39 13.98 -5.40
CA ALA A 647 29.48 14.35 -4.49
C ALA A 647 29.35 13.73 -3.10
N GLU A 648 28.13 13.50 -2.63
CA GLU A 648 27.88 12.78 -1.38
C GLU A 648 28.34 11.32 -1.48
N ASP A 649 28.03 10.65 -2.59
CA ASP A 649 28.47 9.27 -2.84
C ASP A 649 29.99 9.15 -2.78
N ILE A 650 30.67 10.13 -3.37
CA ILE A 650 32.13 10.22 -3.36
C ILE A 650 32.65 10.34 -1.93
N GLU A 651 32.10 11.25 -1.12
CA GLU A 651 32.54 11.42 0.27
C GLU A 651 32.24 10.20 1.14
N GLU A 652 31.09 9.54 0.95
CA GLU A 652 30.78 8.29 1.64
C GLU A 652 31.78 7.17 1.29
N LEU A 653 32.10 7.00 0.01
CA LEU A 653 33.12 6.06 -0.43
C LEU A 653 34.49 6.38 0.17
N LYS A 654 34.86 7.67 0.24
CA LYS A 654 36.12 8.12 0.87
C LYS A 654 36.15 7.85 2.38
N GLN A 655 35.01 7.85 3.06
CA GLN A 655 34.88 7.46 4.47
C GLN A 655 34.97 5.92 4.69
N GLY A 656 35.18 5.14 3.63
CA GLY A 656 35.29 3.69 3.69
C GLY A 656 33.94 2.97 3.69
N LYS A 657 32.83 3.69 3.47
CA LYS A 657 31.54 3.06 3.18
C LYS A 657 31.59 2.43 1.79
N TYR A 658 30.63 1.56 1.53
CA TYR A 658 30.40 0.98 0.21
C TYR A 658 29.00 1.35 -0.27
N MET A 659 28.79 1.28 -1.57
CA MET A 659 27.49 1.52 -2.18
C MET A 659 27.23 0.50 -3.29
N PHE A 660 25.96 0.17 -3.50
CA PHE A 660 25.56 -0.63 -4.65
C PHE A 660 25.07 0.29 -5.77
N VAL A 661 25.51 0.02 -6.99
CA VAL A 661 25.13 0.78 -8.19
C VAL A 661 24.82 -0.19 -9.33
N VAL A 662 23.94 0.24 -10.23
CA VAL A 662 23.78 -0.40 -11.53
C VAL A 662 24.46 0.49 -12.55
N THR A 663 25.30 -0.08 -13.40
CA THR A 663 25.99 0.66 -14.46
C THR A 663 25.04 1.04 -15.59
N SER A 664 25.43 1.98 -16.46
CA SER A 664 24.69 2.25 -17.70
C SER A 664 24.54 0.98 -18.54
N GLU A 665 23.50 0.89 -19.36
CA GLU A 665 23.39 -0.20 -20.34
C GLU A 665 24.35 0.05 -21.51
N SER A 666 25.11 -0.96 -21.90
CA SER A 666 26.03 -0.91 -23.05
C SER A 666 26.18 -2.30 -23.64
N MET A 667 26.18 -2.40 -24.97
CA MET A 667 26.07 -3.67 -25.71
C MET A 667 25.03 -4.64 -25.13
N GLY A 668 23.84 -4.12 -24.84
CA GLY A 668 22.70 -4.90 -24.40
C GLY A 668 22.86 -5.55 -23.03
N HIS A 669 23.71 -5.03 -22.13
CA HIS A 669 23.71 -5.44 -20.73
C HIS A 669 24.17 -4.34 -19.78
N SER A 670 24.01 -4.60 -18.48
CA SER A 670 24.48 -3.75 -17.38
C SER A 670 25.05 -4.61 -16.24
N HIS A 671 25.78 -3.99 -15.31
CA HIS A 671 26.31 -4.67 -14.14
C HIS A 671 25.78 -4.09 -12.84
N SER A 672 25.55 -4.96 -11.86
CA SER A 672 25.31 -4.56 -10.46
C SER A 672 26.63 -4.65 -9.68
N LEU A 673 27.13 -3.50 -9.23
CA LEU A 673 28.44 -3.38 -8.59
C LEU A 673 28.31 -2.98 -7.12
N ARG A 674 29.21 -3.50 -6.27
CA ARG A 674 29.48 -2.92 -4.95
C ARG A 674 30.74 -2.08 -4.99
N LEU A 675 30.58 -0.77 -5.01
CA LEU A 675 31.66 0.22 -5.08
C LEU A 675 32.29 0.50 -3.72
N LYS A 676 33.59 0.73 -3.75
CA LYS A 676 34.46 1.14 -2.64
C LYS A 676 35.50 2.12 -3.14
N ALA A 677 36.06 2.92 -2.22
CA ALA A 677 37.24 3.72 -2.49
C ALA A 677 38.35 3.44 -1.48
N TYR A 678 39.60 3.64 -1.89
CA TYR A 678 40.75 3.67 -1.01
C TYR A 678 41.76 4.71 -1.46
N LYS A 679 42.58 5.21 -0.53
CA LYS A 679 43.60 6.21 -0.82
C LYS A 679 44.93 5.53 -1.16
N ARG A 680 45.50 5.82 -2.32
CA ARG A 680 46.83 5.34 -2.78
C ARG A 680 47.68 6.53 -3.21
N ARG A 681 48.82 6.75 -2.55
CA ARG A 681 49.78 7.84 -2.87
C ARG A 681 49.09 9.21 -3.10
N ASN A 682 48.26 9.62 -2.15
CA ASN A 682 47.45 10.84 -2.17
C ASN A 682 46.35 10.96 -3.24
N LYS A 683 46.10 9.93 -4.06
CA LYS A 683 44.94 9.87 -4.96
C LYS A 683 43.90 8.86 -4.47
N TRP A 684 42.63 9.19 -4.64
CA TRP A 684 41.53 8.24 -4.40
C TRP A 684 41.41 7.29 -5.58
N VAL A 685 41.31 5.99 -5.29
CA VAL A 685 41.08 4.95 -6.28
C VAL A 685 39.73 4.33 -6.01
N TYR A 686 38.84 4.36 -7.00
CA TYR A 686 37.51 3.75 -6.95
C TYR A 686 37.57 2.36 -7.58
N TYR A 687 36.90 1.39 -6.96
CA TYR A 687 36.88 0.02 -7.43
C TYR A 687 35.62 -0.69 -6.96
N PHE A 688 35.24 -1.77 -7.64
CA PHE A 688 34.22 -2.68 -7.12
C PHE A 688 34.84 -3.93 -6.50
N ASP A 689 34.22 -4.50 -5.48
CA ASP A 689 34.66 -5.79 -4.90
C ASP A 689 33.63 -6.91 -5.05
N ILE A 690 32.44 -6.59 -5.57
CA ILE A 690 31.42 -7.52 -6.04
C ILE A 690 30.90 -7.01 -7.38
N CYS A 691 30.80 -7.90 -8.36
CA CYS A 691 30.06 -7.69 -9.60
C CYS A 691 29.01 -8.80 -9.78
N ASP A 692 27.78 -8.42 -10.11
CA ASP A 692 26.63 -9.29 -10.39
C ASP A 692 26.34 -10.33 -9.31
N GLY A 693 26.61 -9.95 -8.05
CA GLY A 693 26.37 -10.79 -6.86
C GLY A 693 27.30 -11.99 -6.73
N THR A 694 28.32 -12.14 -7.58
CA THR A 694 29.16 -13.35 -7.62
C THR A 694 30.26 -13.40 -6.55
N GLY A 695 30.37 -12.40 -5.66
CA GLY A 695 31.49 -12.28 -4.71
C GLY A 695 32.88 -12.17 -5.38
N THR A 696 32.94 -12.16 -6.71
CA THR A 696 34.18 -12.10 -7.48
C THR A 696 34.59 -10.66 -7.75
N LYS A 697 35.91 -10.46 -7.87
CA LYS A 697 36.55 -9.16 -8.13
C LYS A 697 36.59 -8.80 -9.63
N LYS A 698 35.82 -9.49 -10.47
CA LYS A 698 35.75 -9.33 -11.93
C LYS A 698 34.31 -9.49 -12.37
N CYS A 699 33.87 -8.70 -13.35
CA CYS A 699 32.62 -8.97 -14.03
C CYS A 699 32.79 -10.15 -15.00
N TRP A 700 31.67 -10.80 -15.34
CA TRP A 700 31.67 -12.03 -16.13
C TRP A 700 32.18 -11.86 -17.56
N ASP A 701 32.03 -10.66 -18.10
CA ASP A 701 32.48 -10.21 -19.42
C ASP A 701 33.88 -9.56 -19.36
N GLY A 702 34.50 -9.56 -18.18
CA GLY A 702 35.91 -9.23 -18.02
C GLY A 702 36.20 -7.79 -17.64
N HIS A 703 35.22 -6.95 -17.28
CA HIS A 703 35.49 -5.57 -16.86
C HIS A 703 36.53 -5.45 -15.76
N ARG A 704 37.35 -4.40 -15.89
CA ARG A 704 38.39 -4.05 -14.93
C ARG A 704 37.75 -3.61 -13.61
N ARG A 705 38.28 -4.17 -12.52
CA ARG A 705 37.88 -3.85 -11.14
C ARG A 705 38.04 -2.37 -10.78
N ILE A 706 39.08 -1.75 -11.30
CA ILE A 706 39.41 -0.35 -11.03
C ILE A 706 38.59 0.50 -11.98
N LEU A 707 37.90 1.48 -11.41
CA LEU A 707 37.11 2.44 -12.15
C LEU A 707 37.95 3.69 -12.44
N TYR A 708 37.78 4.21 -13.64
CA TYR A 708 38.46 5.43 -14.09
C TYR A 708 37.50 6.60 -13.98
N ILE A 709 38.00 7.74 -13.52
CA ILE A 709 37.23 8.98 -13.51
C ILE A 709 37.28 9.54 -14.93
N ILE A 710 36.12 9.81 -15.52
CA ILE A 710 36.03 10.59 -16.75
C ILE A 710 36.10 12.07 -16.32
N GLU A 711 37.28 12.70 -16.43
CA GLU A 711 37.42 14.15 -16.25
C GLU A 711 37.06 14.86 -17.56
N GLY A 712 36.08 15.77 -17.51
CA GLY A 712 35.80 16.74 -18.59
C GLY A 712 34.87 16.25 -19.71
N GLN A 713 33.58 16.55 -19.58
CA GLN A 713 32.97 17.40 -20.60
C GLN A 713 32.66 18.72 -19.90
N ASP A 714 33.52 19.70 -20.12
CA ASP A 714 33.11 21.09 -20.02
C ASP A 714 31.87 21.25 -20.91
N LEU A 715 30.73 21.59 -20.29
CA LEU A 715 29.60 22.15 -21.00
C LEU A 715 29.95 23.60 -21.36
N ASP A 716 30.92 23.77 -22.26
CA ASP A 716 31.08 24.99 -23.04
C ASP A 716 30.27 24.81 -24.33
N ALA A 717 28.97 25.12 -24.23
CA ALA A 717 28.11 25.58 -25.31
C ALA A 717 26.88 26.28 -24.72
#